data_AF-A0A4Q7QE86-F1
#
_entry.id   AF-A0A4Q7QE86-F1
#
_cell.length_a   1.000
_cell.length_b   1.000
_cell.length_c   1.000
_cell.angle_alpha   90.00
_cell.angle_beta   90.00
_cell.angle_gamma   90.00
#
_symmetry.space_group_name_H-M   'P 1'
#
loop_
_entity.id
_entity.type
_entity.pdbx_description
1 polymer ?
#
loop_
_entity_poly.entity_id
_entity_poly.type
_entity_poly.pdbx_seq_one_letter_code
_entity_poly.pdbx_strand_id
1 'polypeptide(L)'
;MRHGTRLLAVLGAAALVVTAVISAPAAPAAAPPADPFVVNVENLPNGRGVGGAMDLTSYGDLDWVHVTGTGIDRKAGVPQAIAVDDLNPDGGRTTLDDSPISFGWSDGPSAATGVTTGGVFNYDTTTVGDTTAHDAGYRITVPAADSPRRLVFVGGIWQATGAVTVAAVDGSGTAYTTQINASGTAAAKRYTVTIRPGEGVVVTGKYSSKLQAAGNLSLSAAALSTLSSGLTTTAAPVAMNLTAEGVDDWLHLDGSTVNRRAGVPDSTPRLAVANRQTGAAIGSQSDNPVSYSWTNGTPTASQPGTRHGGIFFADGANTDVDLTDPYGYDLTVPAAAERRTLRFVSGVWRASAKISVYVNGAPAFVNTDLVSTDPSVTRLFELNLAPGDSARISAQLTRKTHASGNVTLAGVALASDYRQLIQNVIDEAASADVYAASASAQRQLDNEITAATATLADGGAQEDELRLAYTFLKAAFDEALSSAANAQYTSVTNPGLTSSFGWEGDLNAPIAFIDGSYRLRSRGDAMITFGVPNIPGKIKWSNAEGYLPAFVSEYSKDGLGIKVENFADLVVVGGNRFEVAYSRMTVTNTTSTSARLPRVSNLLTPLNPAETTVGAGQTVVRDYAVAADRFGGTYDWPTAVQLQQLGGFDQHYSHMRQYWNNRLSAIANITDLPDKRLINAYKAGYIYTLIIRDDINGAKELHVGENGYDEMFDHDTIGIVSTLLTIGDFTYARDYLSTLPAQLQYDDAKWKYSWPYALYLQRTGDKDFIRSRFETIKKNTHTIETDRIDGGTGIIKQTDAIDSHGYWTIDNWSALTGLTTYRYLATALGETAEAAWAKAEYDDLLKVATARIDQTMKQYGLDYIPISMVEPNETGPRKDPRDANWASMFLFGRWAWDGYLFGAAQSGTMFDKIDDTYTHGFERRKDVSDTIYNFGGYPHGYFSSAYNAGYGSAALRGEEYRDLGIKSYQYMIDKTMSGPFGWWEGVDYPSADSPWNIDHARGGGGSNQHMWGQSTATKVLFDSLIAEKSDGTVIIGRGVPNEWIRTQQKIGLNGYPVTNGGRLGYQLTTAGKTVTLQLTGNTSTPTGYSLELPALRNNIAYVAAKGATINQTAGTIHLPRGTTHVTVVLRHTM
;
A
#
# COMPACT_ATOMS: atom_id res chain seq x y z
N MET A 1 9.67 -70.30 -22.60
CA MET A 1 10.82 -70.66 -21.74
C MET A 1 11.07 -69.47 -20.81
N ARG A 2 11.00 -69.49 -19.47
CA ARG A 2 10.65 -70.45 -18.41
C ARG A 2 9.77 -69.70 -17.37
N HIS A 3 9.02 -70.47 -16.57
CA HIS A 3 7.81 -70.14 -15.82
C HIS A 3 7.90 -69.14 -14.65
N GLY A 4 6.78 -68.45 -14.39
CA GLY A 4 6.42 -67.81 -13.11
C GLY A 4 5.00 -67.24 -13.16
N THR A 5 4.08 -67.83 -12.41
CA THR A 5 2.63 -67.86 -12.62
C THR A 5 1.91 -66.56 -12.23
N ARG A 6 0.89 -66.21 -13.03
CA ARG A 6 -0.13 -65.17 -12.82
C ARG A 6 -1.10 -65.59 -11.71
N LEU A 7 -1.58 -64.64 -10.90
CA LEU A 7 -2.84 -64.80 -10.16
C LEU A 7 -3.84 -63.71 -10.59
N LEU A 8 -5.00 -64.18 -11.05
CA LEU A 8 -6.25 -63.45 -11.25
C LEU A 8 -6.97 -63.25 -9.90
N ALA A 9 -7.69 -62.14 -9.75
CA ALA A 9 -8.93 -62.02 -8.96
C ALA A 9 -9.67 -60.78 -9.50
N VAL A 10 -10.61 -60.90 -10.44
CA VAL A 10 -12.05 -61.23 -10.28
C VAL A 10 -12.78 -60.28 -9.33
N LEU A 11 -13.58 -59.41 -9.94
CA LEU A 11 -14.64 -58.61 -9.35
C LEU A 11 -15.63 -59.49 -8.57
N GLY A 12 -15.90 -59.10 -7.33
CA GLY A 12 -17.02 -59.60 -6.54
C GLY A 12 -17.72 -58.41 -5.87
N ALA A 13 -18.89 -58.05 -6.39
CA ALA A 13 -19.81 -57.14 -5.72
C ALA A 13 -20.36 -57.83 -4.46
N ALA A 14 -20.03 -57.28 -3.29
CA ALA A 14 -20.71 -57.58 -2.05
C ALA A 14 -21.34 -56.29 -1.53
N ALA A 15 -22.66 -56.23 -1.63
CA ALA A 15 -23.48 -55.22 -0.99
C ALA A 15 -23.28 -55.31 0.53
N LEU A 16 -22.51 -54.38 1.10
CA LEU A 16 -22.64 -54.06 2.51
C LEU A 16 -23.78 -53.05 2.65
N VAL A 17 -24.93 -53.58 3.05
CA VAL A 17 -25.99 -52.81 3.71
C VAL A 17 -25.37 -52.22 4.97
N VAL A 18 -24.85 -50.99 4.87
CA VAL A 18 -24.61 -50.16 6.04
C VAL A 18 -25.99 -49.70 6.47
N THR A 19 -26.57 -50.40 7.44
CA THR A 19 -27.63 -49.84 8.27
C THR A 19 -27.15 -48.49 8.74
N ALA A 20 -27.79 -47.43 8.24
CA ALA A 20 -27.71 -46.11 8.82
C ALA A 20 -28.17 -46.24 10.28
N VAL A 21 -27.22 -46.45 11.18
CA VAL A 21 -27.42 -46.04 12.56
C VAL A 21 -27.57 -44.54 12.42
N ILE A 22 -28.81 -44.08 12.56
CA ILE A 22 -29.11 -42.69 12.86
C ILE A 22 -28.40 -42.48 14.21
N SER A 23 -27.12 -42.15 14.16
CA SER A 23 -26.47 -41.50 15.28
C SER A 23 -27.29 -40.25 15.46
N ALA A 24 -28.05 -40.20 16.55
CA ALA A 24 -28.53 -38.94 17.09
C ALA A 24 -27.39 -37.92 16.97
N PRO A 25 -27.68 -36.65 16.65
CA PRO A 25 -26.64 -35.62 16.63
C PRO A 25 -25.80 -35.83 17.87
N ALA A 26 -24.50 -36.08 17.69
CA ALA A 26 -23.60 -36.09 18.84
C ALA A 26 -23.95 -34.80 19.60
N ALA A 27 -24.30 -34.94 20.88
CA ALA A 27 -24.55 -33.79 21.73
C ALA A 27 -23.44 -32.77 21.44
N PRO A 28 -23.75 -31.49 21.22
CA PRO A 28 -22.75 -30.48 20.87
C PRO A 28 -21.54 -30.72 21.76
N ALA A 29 -20.37 -30.93 21.13
CA ALA A 29 -19.15 -31.17 21.87
C ALA A 29 -19.06 -30.08 22.93
N ALA A 30 -18.92 -30.48 24.20
CA ALA A 30 -18.85 -29.55 25.31
C ALA A 30 -17.85 -28.44 24.93
N ALA A 31 -18.27 -27.18 25.10
CA ALA A 31 -17.40 -26.06 24.81
C ALA A 31 -16.03 -26.30 25.46
N PRO A 32 -14.92 -26.07 24.74
CA PRO A 32 -13.60 -26.19 25.35
C PRO A 32 -13.56 -25.34 26.63
N PRO A 33 -12.92 -25.83 27.70
CA PRO A 33 -12.85 -25.08 28.94
C PRO A 33 -12.21 -23.71 28.67
N ALA A 34 -12.81 -22.66 29.25
CA ALA A 34 -12.30 -21.30 29.11
C ALA A 34 -10.85 -21.21 29.63
N ASP A 35 -10.03 -20.32 29.05
CA ASP A 35 -8.63 -20.21 29.48
C ASP A 35 -8.57 -19.79 30.95
N PRO A 36 -7.68 -20.39 31.76
CA PRO A 36 -7.62 -20.11 33.20
C PRO A 36 -7.21 -18.66 33.52
N PHE A 37 -6.58 -17.97 32.56
CA PHE A 37 -6.14 -16.59 32.67
C PHE A 37 -6.00 -15.92 31.30
N VAL A 38 -5.94 -14.59 31.30
CA VAL A 38 -5.53 -13.76 30.15
C VAL A 38 -4.39 -12.84 30.56
N VAL A 39 -3.40 -12.66 29.67
CA VAL A 39 -2.20 -11.84 29.89
C VAL A 39 -2.23 -10.63 28.96
N ASN A 40 -1.93 -9.45 29.50
CA ASN A 40 -1.58 -8.23 28.77
C ASN A 40 -0.13 -7.84 29.05
N VAL A 41 0.57 -7.35 28.03
CA VAL A 41 1.98 -6.98 28.11
C VAL A 41 2.18 -5.52 27.67
N GLU A 42 2.74 -4.71 28.56
CA GLU A 42 3.15 -3.32 28.29
C GLU A 42 4.67 -3.25 28.20
N ASN A 43 5.20 -2.78 27.07
CA ASN A 43 6.63 -2.44 26.97
C ASN A 43 6.88 -1.12 27.70
N LEU A 44 7.86 -1.11 28.60
CA LEU A 44 8.19 0.07 29.39
C LEU A 44 9.35 0.85 28.76
N PRO A 45 9.36 2.19 28.85
CA PRO A 45 10.49 2.99 28.43
C PRO A 45 11.71 2.71 29.30
N ASN A 46 12.89 3.15 28.86
CA ASN A 46 14.12 2.98 29.61
C ASN A 46 14.43 4.19 30.51
N GLY A 47 15.05 3.94 31.65
CA GLY A 47 15.52 4.97 32.59
C GLY A 47 14.71 5.06 33.87
N ARG A 48 15.38 5.50 34.95
CA ARG A 48 14.85 5.57 36.33
C ARG A 48 13.49 6.27 36.41
N GLY A 49 12.44 5.50 36.74
CA GLY A 49 11.08 6.03 36.96
C GLY A 49 10.41 6.67 35.74
N VAL A 50 10.98 6.52 34.54
CA VAL A 50 10.50 7.17 33.31
C VAL A 50 9.14 6.61 32.85
N GLY A 51 8.84 5.35 33.17
CA GLY A 51 7.58 4.69 32.86
C GLY A 51 6.43 5.03 33.82
N GLY A 52 6.63 5.98 34.73
CA GLY A 52 5.65 6.43 35.71
C GLY A 52 5.72 5.68 37.03
N ALA A 53 4.68 5.86 37.84
CA ALA A 53 4.60 5.28 39.18
C ALA A 53 3.69 4.06 39.24
N MET A 54 3.93 3.19 40.23
CA MET A 54 3.06 2.08 40.60
C MET A 54 2.96 2.02 42.12
N ASP A 55 1.79 2.37 42.66
CA ASP A 55 1.50 2.23 44.09
C ASP A 55 1.07 0.79 44.42
N LEU A 56 1.98 0.01 45.01
CA LEU A 56 1.76 -1.40 45.34
C LEU A 56 0.61 -1.59 46.33
N THR A 57 0.34 -0.62 47.22
CA THR A 57 -0.82 -0.68 48.12
C THR A 57 -2.12 -0.68 47.31
N SER A 58 -2.23 0.18 46.30
CA SER A 58 -3.41 0.29 45.44
C SER A 58 -3.54 -0.85 44.44
N TYR A 59 -2.43 -1.41 43.95
CA TYR A 59 -2.43 -2.53 43.01
C TYR A 59 -2.62 -3.91 43.67
N GLY A 60 -2.36 -4.01 44.98
CA GLY A 60 -2.34 -5.27 45.72
C GLY A 60 -3.18 -5.19 47.00
N ASP A 61 -4.51 -5.15 46.88
CA ASP A 61 -5.41 -5.23 48.04
C ASP A 61 -5.30 -6.59 48.75
N LEU A 62 -5.02 -7.67 48.02
CA LEU A 62 -4.82 -9.01 48.57
C LEU A 62 -3.39 -9.26 49.08
N ASP A 63 -2.37 -8.98 48.25
CA ASP A 63 -0.95 -9.13 48.60
C ASP A 63 -0.08 -8.34 47.59
N TRP A 64 1.12 -7.93 48.00
CA TRP A 64 2.12 -7.36 47.09
C TRP A 64 3.53 -7.63 47.62
N VAL A 65 4.49 -7.73 46.71
CA VAL A 65 5.92 -7.89 47.00
C VAL A 65 6.77 -6.93 46.17
N HIS A 66 7.84 -6.41 46.78
CA HIS A 66 8.90 -5.66 46.11
C HIS A 66 10.24 -6.38 46.35
N VAL A 67 10.93 -6.76 45.29
CA VAL A 67 12.13 -7.62 45.34
C VAL A 67 13.39 -6.76 45.18
N THR A 68 14.37 -6.91 46.08
CA THR A 68 15.69 -6.24 45.97
C THR A 68 16.79 -7.15 46.51
N GLY A 69 17.95 -7.25 45.85
CA GLY A 69 19.13 -7.92 46.42
C GLY A 69 18.81 -9.22 47.14
N THR A 70 19.05 -9.33 48.45
CA THR A 70 18.63 -10.49 49.27
C THR A 70 17.28 -10.32 49.98
N GLY A 71 16.63 -9.15 49.90
CA GLY A 71 15.38 -8.82 50.57
C GLY A 71 14.12 -8.91 49.69
N ILE A 72 12.97 -9.09 50.32
CA ILE A 72 11.65 -8.94 49.71
C ILE A 72 10.76 -8.18 50.70
N ASP A 73 10.39 -6.95 50.36
CA ASP A 73 9.35 -6.21 51.09
C ASP A 73 7.97 -6.75 50.70
N ARG A 74 7.02 -6.76 51.64
CA ARG A 74 5.67 -7.32 51.44
C ARG A 74 4.62 -6.53 52.20
N LYS A 75 3.38 -6.55 51.70
CA LYS A 75 2.19 -6.10 52.41
C LYS A 75 2.12 -6.68 53.83
N ALA A 76 1.86 -5.82 54.82
CA ALA A 76 1.72 -6.21 56.21
C ALA A 76 0.28 -6.69 56.53
N GLY A 77 0.16 -7.67 57.43
CA GLY A 77 -1.12 -8.05 58.03
C GLY A 77 -2.06 -8.89 57.15
N VAL A 78 -1.59 -9.40 56.01
CA VAL A 78 -2.36 -10.26 55.09
C VAL A 78 -1.73 -11.66 54.94
N PRO A 79 -2.51 -12.70 54.60
CA PRO A 79 -1.97 -14.00 54.20
C PRO A 79 -1.07 -13.88 52.97
N GLN A 80 0.03 -14.63 52.94
CA GLN A 80 0.93 -14.68 51.78
C GLN A 80 0.23 -15.37 50.61
N ALA A 81 -0.13 -14.60 49.59
CA ALA A 81 -0.75 -15.09 48.36
C ALA A 81 0.22 -15.07 47.17
N ILE A 82 1.34 -14.34 47.28
CA ILE A 82 2.41 -14.32 46.29
C ILE A 82 3.66 -15.00 46.87
N ALA A 83 4.13 -16.05 46.19
CA ALA A 83 5.44 -16.66 46.42
C ALA A 83 6.40 -16.27 45.29
N VAL A 84 7.65 -15.94 45.62
CA VAL A 84 8.72 -15.61 44.66
C VAL A 84 9.92 -16.50 44.93
N ASP A 85 10.28 -17.34 43.96
CA ASP A 85 11.42 -18.25 44.03
C ASP A 85 12.54 -17.78 43.10
N ASP A 86 13.79 -17.93 43.53
CA ASP A 86 14.98 -17.87 42.68
C ASP A 86 15.22 -19.25 42.09
N LEU A 87 15.24 -19.36 40.75
CA LEU A 87 15.46 -20.63 40.08
C LEU A 87 16.91 -21.13 40.23
N ASN A 88 17.87 -20.23 40.46
CA ASN A 88 19.27 -20.55 40.68
C ASN A 88 19.84 -19.80 41.90
N PRO A 89 19.52 -20.25 43.13
CA PRO A 89 19.98 -19.58 44.35
C PRO A 89 21.51 -19.44 44.46
N ASP A 90 22.25 -20.39 43.90
CA ASP A 90 23.72 -20.40 43.91
C ASP A 90 24.35 -19.32 43.01
N GLY A 91 23.62 -18.85 41.99
CA GLY A 91 24.05 -17.75 41.11
C GLY A 91 24.01 -16.38 41.80
N GLY A 92 23.24 -16.27 42.88
CA GLY A 92 23.10 -15.06 43.68
C GLY A 92 22.17 -13.99 43.08
N ARG A 93 21.47 -13.28 43.96
CA ARG A 93 20.56 -12.18 43.59
C ARG A 93 21.17 -10.82 43.93
N THR A 94 21.25 -9.93 42.94
CA THR A 94 21.76 -8.55 43.09
C THR A 94 20.63 -7.53 42.94
N THR A 95 20.95 -6.24 43.05
CA THR A 95 19.97 -5.15 42.98
C THR A 95 20.24 -4.28 41.76
N LEU A 96 19.19 -4.00 40.98
CA LEU A 96 19.17 -2.86 40.06
C LEU A 96 18.57 -1.64 40.75
N ASP A 97 18.92 -0.43 40.31
CA ASP A 97 18.38 0.83 40.84
C ASP A 97 17.76 1.72 39.75
N ASP A 98 17.65 1.19 38.54
CA ASP A 98 17.20 1.86 37.33
C ASP A 98 15.91 1.28 36.74
N SER A 99 15.04 0.73 37.60
CA SER A 99 13.69 0.32 37.20
C SER A 99 12.97 1.47 36.50
N PRO A 100 12.30 1.21 35.36
CA PRO A 100 11.54 2.24 34.68
C PRO A 100 10.28 2.62 35.43
N ILE A 101 9.82 1.79 36.36
CA ILE A 101 8.71 2.10 37.26
C ILE A 101 9.25 2.57 38.60
N SER A 102 8.66 3.64 39.09
CA SER A 102 8.82 4.12 40.46
C SER A 102 7.75 3.51 41.37
N PHE A 103 8.16 2.69 42.32
CA PHE A 103 7.27 2.01 43.25
C PHE A 103 7.02 2.83 44.51
N GLY A 104 5.83 2.66 45.09
CA GLY A 104 5.48 3.18 46.40
C GLY A 104 4.50 2.26 47.13
N TRP A 105 4.44 2.38 48.45
CA TRP A 105 3.50 1.66 49.31
C TRP A 105 3.35 2.36 50.67
N SER A 106 2.20 2.21 51.28
CA SER A 106 1.87 2.76 52.61
C SER A 106 1.65 1.71 53.69
N ASP A 107 1.45 0.45 53.29
CA ASP A 107 1.06 -0.68 54.15
C ASP A 107 2.09 -1.83 54.15
N GLY A 108 3.36 -1.49 53.93
CA GLY A 108 4.51 -2.40 54.02
C GLY A 108 5.23 -2.34 55.37
N PRO A 109 6.42 -2.95 55.50
CA PRO A 109 7.20 -2.90 56.74
C PRO A 109 7.58 -1.45 57.12
N SER A 110 7.88 -0.63 56.12
CA SER A 110 8.06 0.81 56.22
C SER A 110 7.49 1.47 54.96
N ALA A 111 6.68 2.52 55.08
CA ALA A 111 6.14 3.24 53.92
C ALA A 111 7.28 3.79 53.04
N ALA A 112 7.11 3.69 51.72
CA ALA A 112 8.10 4.14 50.76
C ALA A 112 7.41 4.78 49.54
N THR A 113 8.10 5.71 48.89
CA THR A 113 7.68 6.34 47.64
C THR A 113 8.91 6.60 46.78
N GLY A 114 8.78 6.55 45.46
CA GLY A 114 9.90 6.89 44.58
C GLY A 114 10.92 5.75 44.36
N VAL A 115 10.62 4.51 44.78
CA VAL A 115 11.60 3.42 44.79
C VAL A 115 11.78 2.86 43.38
N THR A 116 13.00 2.91 42.83
CA THR A 116 13.31 2.40 41.48
C THR A 116 14.19 1.15 41.51
N THR A 117 14.24 0.44 42.64
CA THR A 117 15.06 -0.75 42.79
C THR A 117 14.34 -2.02 42.33
N GLY A 118 15.08 -3.08 42.06
CA GLY A 118 14.54 -4.38 41.67
C GLY A 118 15.55 -5.52 41.90
N GLY A 119 15.07 -6.76 41.91
CA GLY A 119 15.90 -7.96 42.07
C GLY A 119 16.46 -8.42 40.73
N VAL A 120 17.75 -8.70 40.68
CA VAL A 120 18.46 -9.21 39.49
C VAL A 120 18.89 -10.66 39.76
N PHE A 121 18.37 -11.59 38.96
CA PHE A 121 18.53 -13.04 39.10
C PHE A 121 19.65 -13.52 38.19
N ASN A 122 20.82 -13.83 38.75
CA ASN A 122 22.00 -14.17 37.97
C ASN A 122 22.12 -15.69 37.76
N TYR A 123 22.73 -16.07 36.64
CA TYR A 123 23.16 -17.45 36.42
C TYR A 123 24.59 -17.66 36.96
N ASP A 124 25.55 -17.04 36.29
CA ASP A 124 26.96 -16.94 36.67
C ASP A 124 27.56 -15.64 36.08
N THR A 125 28.85 -15.41 36.27
CA THR A 125 29.57 -14.22 35.76
C THR A 125 30.48 -14.51 34.57
N THR A 126 30.43 -15.72 33.98
CA THR A 126 31.38 -16.16 32.96
C THR A 126 30.73 -16.66 31.67
N THR A 127 29.49 -17.14 31.73
CA THR A 127 28.80 -17.74 30.59
C THR A 127 28.31 -16.69 29.59
N VAL A 128 28.65 -16.91 28.32
CA VAL A 128 28.18 -16.19 27.13
C VAL A 128 27.75 -17.24 26.10
N GLY A 129 26.57 -17.05 25.51
CA GLY A 129 25.93 -18.02 24.63
C GLY A 129 24.71 -18.70 25.27
N ASP A 130 24.31 -19.83 24.70
CA ASP A 130 23.13 -20.61 25.10
C ASP A 130 23.16 -20.98 26.58
N THR A 131 22.07 -20.69 27.30
CA THR A 131 21.88 -21.00 28.73
C THR A 131 20.70 -21.92 28.99
N THR A 132 20.08 -22.49 27.95
CA THR A 132 18.87 -23.32 28.05
C THR A 132 19.02 -24.56 28.94
N ALA A 133 20.26 -25.07 29.08
CA ALA A 133 20.59 -26.19 29.97
C ALA A 133 20.57 -25.84 31.48
N HIS A 134 20.36 -24.57 31.84
CA HIS A 134 20.45 -24.06 33.21
C HIS A 134 19.12 -23.41 33.65
N ASP A 135 18.69 -23.64 34.89
CA ASP A 135 17.49 -23.05 35.48
C ASP A 135 17.82 -21.72 36.18
N ALA A 136 18.06 -20.65 35.42
CA ALA A 136 18.32 -19.33 36.00
C ALA A 136 17.21 -18.33 35.68
N GLY A 137 16.75 -17.60 36.70
CA GLY A 137 15.65 -16.63 36.61
C GLY A 137 14.76 -16.65 37.86
N TYR A 138 13.47 -16.34 37.70
CA TYR A 138 12.52 -16.26 38.80
C TYR A 138 11.23 -17.04 38.53
N ARG A 139 10.55 -17.45 39.61
CA ARG A 139 9.18 -17.98 39.58
C ARG A 139 8.28 -17.20 40.52
N ILE A 140 7.09 -16.82 40.05
CA ILE A 140 6.01 -16.26 40.88
C ILE A 140 4.89 -17.29 40.91
N THR A 141 4.38 -17.62 42.10
CA THR A 141 3.24 -18.54 42.25
C THR A 141 2.10 -17.83 42.98
N VAL A 142 0.90 -17.89 42.39
CA VAL A 142 -0.37 -17.44 42.99
C VAL A 142 -1.32 -18.64 43.07
N PRO A 143 -1.75 -19.07 44.26
CA PRO A 143 -2.61 -20.25 44.43
C PRO A 143 -4.02 -20.00 43.90
N ALA A 144 -4.80 -21.06 43.64
CA ALA A 144 -6.21 -20.95 43.27
C ALA A 144 -7.07 -20.24 44.34
N ALA A 145 -8.12 -19.54 43.90
CA ALA A 145 -9.13 -18.96 44.79
C ALA A 145 -10.48 -18.81 44.07
N ASP A 146 -11.58 -18.81 44.82
CA ASP A 146 -12.95 -18.81 44.28
C ASP A 146 -13.39 -17.47 43.65
N SER A 147 -12.59 -16.41 43.80
CA SER A 147 -12.86 -15.10 43.23
C SER A 147 -11.91 -14.77 42.07
N PRO A 148 -12.37 -14.01 41.06
CA PRO A 148 -11.50 -13.56 39.99
C PRO A 148 -10.46 -12.56 40.54
N ARG A 149 -9.20 -12.71 40.12
CA ARG A 149 -8.07 -11.92 40.63
C ARG A 149 -7.18 -11.38 39.52
N ARG A 150 -6.42 -10.32 39.80
CA ARG A 150 -5.48 -9.69 38.89
C ARG A 150 -4.09 -9.67 39.50
N LEU A 151 -3.11 -10.24 38.81
CA LEU A 151 -1.69 -10.16 39.17
C LEU A 151 -1.01 -9.15 38.22
N VAL A 152 -0.36 -8.12 38.76
CA VAL A 152 0.45 -7.17 38.00
C VAL A 152 1.90 -7.28 38.45
N PHE A 153 2.85 -7.48 37.54
CA PHE A 153 4.27 -7.55 37.87
C PHE A 153 5.17 -6.84 36.84
N VAL A 154 6.36 -6.44 37.28
CA VAL A 154 7.36 -5.73 36.46
C VAL A 154 8.64 -6.53 36.39
N GLY A 155 9.03 -6.95 35.18
CA GLY A 155 10.25 -7.70 34.93
C GLY A 155 11.07 -7.12 33.79
N GLY A 156 12.37 -7.41 33.77
CA GLY A 156 13.29 -6.88 32.77
C GLY A 156 14.42 -7.84 32.39
N ILE A 157 15.16 -7.48 31.35
CA ILE A 157 16.36 -8.18 30.90
C ILE A 157 17.38 -7.19 30.33
N TRP A 158 18.66 -7.49 30.46
CA TRP A 158 19.75 -6.70 29.90
C TRP A 158 20.86 -7.62 29.36
N GLN A 159 21.36 -7.32 28.16
CA GLN A 159 22.45 -8.08 27.49
C GLN A 159 22.24 -9.61 27.45
N ALA A 160 20.98 -10.02 27.29
CA ALA A 160 20.56 -11.41 27.27
C ALA A 160 19.24 -11.56 26.51
N THR A 161 18.94 -12.79 26.13
CA THR A 161 17.64 -13.21 25.61
C THR A 161 16.96 -14.15 26.61
N GLY A 162 15.64 -14.13 26.64
CA GLY A 162 14.86 -14.94 27.56
C GLY A 162 13.36 -14.85 27.27
N ALA A 163 12.59 -15.52 28.12
CA ALA A 163 11.14 -15.54 28.00
C ALA A 163 10.45 -15.46 29.37
N VAL A 164 9.27 -14.85 29.39
CA VAL A 164 8.32 -14.91 30.50
C VAL A 164 7.17 -15.80 30.08
N THR A 165 6.89 -16.83 30.89
CA THR A 165 5.82 -17.79 30.67
C THR A 165 4.84 -17.77 31.83
N VAL A 166 3.54 -17.68 31.54
CA VAL A 166 2.43 -17.79 32.50
C VAL A 166 1.70 -19.10 32.21
N ALA A 167 1.50 -19.93 33.23
CA ALA A 167 0.78 -21.21 33.14
C ALA A 167 -0.15 -21.39 34.34
N ALA A 168 -1.16 -22.24 34.22
CA ALA A 168 -2.02 -22.58 35.35
C ALA A 168 -1.25 -23.47 36.35
N VAL A 169 -1.54 -23.32 37.65
CA VAL A 169 -0.89 -24.10 38.72
C VAL A 169 -1.16 -25.60 38.57
N ASP A 170 -2.36 -25.98 38.13
CA ASP A 170 -2.78 -27.36 37.93
C ASP A 170 -2.36 -27.93 36.55
N GLY A 171 -1.72 -27.11 35.71
CA GLY A 171 -1.32 -27.46 34.35
C GLY A 171 -2.46 -27.46 33.34
N SER A 172 -3.64 -26.95 33.70
CA SER A 172 -4.75 -26.75 32.77
C SER A 172 -4.45 -25.63 31.75
N GLY A 173 -5.21 -25.63 30.64
CA GLY A 173 -5.05 -24.66 29.56
C GLY A 173 -3.71 -24.74 28.83
N THR A 174 -3.39 -23.69 28.06
CA THR A 174 -2.10 -23.55 27.38
C THR A 174 -1.34 -22.38 27.97
N ALA A 175 -0.02 -22.55 28.19
CA ALA A 175 0.80 -21.47 28.69
C ALA A 175 0.87 -20.27 27.73
N TYR A 176 0.85 -19.06 28.28
CA TYR A 176 1.16 -17.83 27.56
C TYR A 176 2.67 -17.56 27.69
N THR A 177 3.38 -17.50 26.57
CA THR A 177 4.81 -17.18 26.55
C THR A 177 5.07 -15.94 25.70
N THR A 178 5.90 -15.03 26.22
CA THR A 178 6.41 -13.86 25.49
C THR A 178 7.91 -13.73 25.67
N GLN A 179 8.58 -13.33 24.59
CA GLN A 179 10.03 -13.14 24.58
C GLN A 179 10.40 -11.78 25.17
N ILE A 180 11.49 -11.74 25.93
CA ILE A 180 12.10 -10.53 26.46
C ILE A 180 13.59 -10.58 26.14
N ASN A 181 14.02 -9.73 25.21
CA ASN A 181 15.37 -9.77 24.63
C ASN A 181 15.97 -8.37 24.66
N ALA A 182 17.25 -8.26 25.01
CA ALA A 182 17.97 -6.99 25.10
C ALA A 182 19.44 -7.14 24.64
N SER A 183 19.87 -6.26 23.75
CA SER A 183 21.26 -6.12 23.31
C SER A 183 21.66 -4.65 23.39
N GLY A 184 22.47 -4.28 24.38
CA GLY A 184 22.81 -2.88 24.67
C GLY A 184 21.88 -2.25 25.70
N THR A 185 20.69 -1.84 25.28
CA THR A 185 19.68 -1.21 26.16
C THR A 185 18.79 -2.27 26.81
N ALA A 186 18.44 -2.09 28.09
CA ALA A 186 17.54 -3.00 28.78
C ALA A 186 16.16 -3.05 28.11
N ALA A 187 15.49 -4.19 28.27
CA ALA A 187 14.08 -4.33 27.92
C ALA A 187 13.32 -4.65 29.19
N ALA A 188 12.37 -3.79 29.57
CA ALA A 188 11.52 -3.97 30.73
C ALA A 188 10.06 -3.97 30.31
N LYS A 189 9.25 -4.80 30.97
CA LYS A 189 7.84 -4.95 30.67
C LYS A 189 7.01 -5.00 31.96
N ARG A 190 5.80 -4.45 31.90
CA ARG A 190 4.75 -4.68 32.89
C ARG A 190 3.80 -5.73 32.33
N TYR A 191 3.45 -6.69 33.17
CA TYR A 191 2.54 -7.78 32.84
C TYR A 191 1.30 -7.67 33.71
N THR A 192 0.13 -7.81 33.11
CA THR A 192 -1.15 -7.90 33.81
C THR A 192 -1.76 -9.25 33.49
N VAL A 193 -1.96 -10.10 34.51
CA VAL A 193 -2.57 -11.41 34.38
C VAL A 193 -3.92 -11.37 35.08
N THR A 194 -5.00 -11.52 34.32
CA THR A 194 -6.36 -11.65 34.85
C THR A 194 -6.69 -13.13 34.99
N ILE A 195 -7.04 -13.58 36.20
CA ILE A 195 -7.15 -14.98 36.61
C ILE A 195 -8.62 -15.30 36.90
N ARG A 196 -9.13 -16.40 36.35
CA ARG A 196 -10.52 -16.82 36.54
C ARG A 196 -10.78 -17.33 37.97
N PRO A 197 -12.05 -17.34 38.42
CA PRO A 197 -12.46 -18.03 39.64
C PRO A 197 -12.03 -19.51 39.60
N GLY A 198 -11.53 -20.02 40.72
CA GLY A 198 -11.05 -21.41 40.84
C GLY A 198 -9.62 -21.65 40.34
N GLU A 199 -9.02 -20.67 39.66
CA GLU A 199 -7.73 -20.84 38.98
C GLU A 199 -6.57 -20.18 39.73
N GLY A 200 -5.37 -20.77 39.60
CA GLY A 200 -4.10 -20.24 40.08
C GLY A 200 -3.08 -20.14 38.96
N VAL A 201 -2.06 -19.29 39.09
CA VAL A 201 -1.04 -19.08 38.06
C VAL A 201 0.39 -19.24 38.56
N VAL A 202 1.25 -19.76 37.70
CA VAL A 202 2.71 -19.79 37.83
C VAL A 202 3.31 -18.95 36.72
N VAL A 203 4.06 -17.92 37.09
CA VAL A 203 4.87 -17.11 36.17
C VAL A 203 6.32 -17.56 36.27
N THR A 204 6.97 -17.84 35.16
CA THR A 204 8.38 -18.20 35.11
C THR A 204 9.11 -17.29 34.13
N GLY A 205 10.07 -16.51 34.63
CA GLY A 205 11.03 -15.76 33.81
C GLY A 205 12.34 -16.54 33.74
N LYS A 206 12.82 -16.86 32.52
CA LYS A 206 14.03 -17.68 32.34
C LYS A 206 14.90 -17.18 31.18
N TYR A 207 16.22 -17.31 31.32
CA TYR A 207 17.16 -17.05 30.22
C TYR A 207 17.01 -18.06 29.08
N SER A 208 17.35 -17.62 27.88
CA SER A 208 17.61 -18.48 26.72
C SER A 208 19.09 -18.38 26.29
N SER A 209 19.67 -17.19 26.33
CA SER A 209 21.09 -16.98 26.03
C SER A 209 21.61 -15.70 26.67
N LYS A 210 22.89 -15.67 27.03
CA LYS A 210 23.59 -14.45 27.45
C LYS A 210 24.41 -13.89 26.30
N LEU A 211 24.18 -12.63 25.95
CA LEU A 211 24.97 -11.94 24.92
C LEU A 211 26.29 -11.40 25.49
N GLN A 212 26.33 -11.17 26.81
CA GLN A 212 27.50 -10.77 27.58
C GLN A 212 27.53 -11.49 28.92
N ALA A 213 28.71 -11.61 29.52
CA ALA A 213 28.88 -12.28 30.81
C ALA A 213 28.13 -11.60 31.97
N ALA A 214 27.86 -10.29 31.87
CA ALA A 214 27.05 -9.53 32.83
C ALA A 214 25.56 -9.48 32.47
N GLY A 215 25.13 -10.19 31.42
CA GLY A 215 23.74 -10.24 31.02
C GLY A 215 22.85 -10.78 32.13
N ASN A 216 21.72 -10.12 32.36
CA ASN A 216 20.88 -10.38 33.51
C ASN A 216 19.36 -10.33 33.23
N LEU A 217 18.57 -10.93 34.12
CA LEU A 217 17.10 -10.98 34.15
C LEU A 217 16.63 -10.45 35.51
N SER A 218 15.57 -9.64 35.53
CA SER A 218 15.09 -8.99 36.74
C SER A 218 13.59 -9.13 36.98
N LEU A 219 13.22 -9.04 38.26
CA LEU A 219 11.85 -8.88 38.77
C LEU A 219 11.89 -7.79 39.83
N SER A 220 11.14 -6.71 39.62
CA SER A 220 11.12 -5.58 40.56
C SER A 220 10.01 -5.70 41.58
N ALA A 221 8.78 -5.97 41.15
CA ALA A 221 7.62 -6.07 42.05
C ALA A 221 6.51 -6.93 41.43
N ALA A 222 5.62 -7.44 42.29
CA ALA A 222 4.37 -8.12 41.92
C ALA A 222 3.26 -7.75 42.91
N ALA A 223 2.05 -7.48 42.43
CA ALA A 223 0.88 -7.09 43.22
C ALA A 223 -0.35 -7.88 42.78
N LEU A 224 -1.12 -8.40 43.73
CA LEU A 224 -2.29 -9.24 43.50
C LEU A 224 -3.54 -8.56 44.06
N SER A 225 -4.57 -8.43 43.23
CA SER A 225 -5.83 -7.80 43.61
C SER A 225 -7.10 -8.56 43.23
N THR A 226 -8.22 -8.19 43.84
CA THR A 226 -9.57 -8.65 43.43
C THR A 226 -10.06 -7.94 42.17
N LEU A 227 -10.94 -8.58 41.38
CA LEU A 227 -11.59 -7.96 40.19
C LEU A 227 -12.93 -7.24 40.50
N SER A 228 -13.35 -7.16 41.77
CA SER A 228 -14.64 -6.61 42.19
C SER A 228 -14.52 -5.21 42.80
N SER A 229 -15.48 -4.32 42.49
CA SER A 229 -15.70 -2.95 43.00
C SER A 229 -14.42 -2.14 43.26
N GLY A 230 -14.00 -1.33 42.28
CA GLY A 230 -12.79 -0.53 42.40
C GLY A 230 -12.52 0.35 41.19
N LEU A 231 -11.60 1.29 41.35
CA LEU A 231 -10.88 1.90 40.24
C LEU A 231 -9.70 0.99 39.89
N THR A 232 -9.64 0.50 38.65
CA THR A 232 -8.47 -0.22 38.14
C THR A 232 -7.71 0.61 37.12
N THR A 233 -6.39 0.48 37.13
CA THR A 233 -5.50 1.19 36.21
C THR A 233 -4.68 0.18 35.44
N THR A 234 -4.63 0.35 34.12
CA THR A 234 -3.87 -0.51 33.20
C THR A 234 -3.13 0.33 32.17
N ALA A 235 -2.33 -0.33 31.32
CA ALA A 235 -1.73 0.31 30.16
C ALA A 235 -2.82 0.92 29.26
N ALA A 236 -2.52 2.04 28.62
CA ALA A 236 -3.43 2.59 27.64
C ALA A 236 -3.53 1.64 26.42
N PRO A 237 -4.73 1.35 25.89
CA PRO A 237 -4.86 0.53 24.69
C PRO A 237 -4.31 1.31 23.49
N VAL A 238 -3.96 0.60 22.41
CA VAL A 238 -3.46 1.27 21.20
C VAL A 238 -4.58 1.96 20.40
N ALA A 239 -5.83 1.49 20.56
CA ALA A 239 -7.02 2.13 20.00
C ALA A 239 -8.25 1.94 20.91
N MET A 240 -9.22 2.84 20.79
CA MET A 240 -10.49 2.80 21.54
C MET A 240 -11.63 3.28 20.63
N ASN A 241 -12.60 2.40 20.36
CA ASN A 241 -13.80 2.73 19.59
C ASN A 241 -14.91 3.18 20.53
N LEU A 242 -15.16 4.48 20.59
CA LEU A 242 -16.07 5.07 21.56
C LEU A 242 -17.53 4.68 21.29
N THR A 243 -17.89 4.40 20.03
CA THR A 243 -19.23 3.90 19.69
C THR A 243 -19.44 2.48 20.21
N ALA A 244 -18.45 1.60 20.05
CA ALA A 244 -18.51 0.21 20.50
C ALA A 244 -18.41 0.09 22.03
N GLU A 245 -17.55 0.89 22.66
CA GLU A 245 -17.29 0.80 24.10
C GLU A 245 -18.27 1.64 24.94
N GLY A 246 -18.86 2.69 24.38
CA GLY A 246 -19.73 3.64 25.07
C GLY A 246 -21.19 3.52 24.66
N VAL A 247 -21.78 2.34 24.86
CA VAL A 247 -23.15 2.04 24.40
C VAL A 247 -24.20 2.96 25.04
N ASP A 248 -23.97 3.42 26.27
CA ASP A 248 -24.86 4.35 26.98
C ASP A 248 -24.53 5.81 26.61
N ASP A 249 -23.26 6.19 26.78
CA ASP A 249 -22.73 7.53 26.50
C ASP A 249 -21.21 7.47 26.31
N TRP A 250 -20.66 8.46 25.60
CA TRP A 250 -19.22 8.62 25.47
C TRP A 250 -18.88 10.09 25.20
N LEU A 251 -17.66 10.48 25.57
CA LEU A 251 -17.08 11.79 25.28
C LEU A 251 -15.70 11.64 24.64
N HIS A 252 -15.38 12.54 23.72
CA HIS A 252 -14.02 12.76 23.24
C HIS A 252 -13.71 14.26 23.18
N LEU A 253 -12.57 14.64 23.76
CA LEU A 253 -12.11 16.03 23.76
C LEU A 253 -11.04 16.23 22.69
N ASP A 254 -11.18 17.28 21.89
CA ASP A 254 -10.13 17.85 21.05
C ASP A 254 -10.06 19.36 21.32
N GLY A 255 -9.23 19.72 22.30
CA GLY A 255 -9.26 21.06 22.86
C GLY A 255 -10.62 21.42 23.45
N SER A 256 -11.15 22.57 23.03
CA SER A 256 -12.46 23.06 23.44
C SER A 256 -13.62 22.31 22.78
N THR A 257 -13.37 21.49 21.76
CA THR A 257 -14.39 20.70 21.08
C THR A 257 -14.66 19.41 21.86
N VAL A 258 -15.89 19.22 22.30
CA VAL A 258 -16.33 17.98 22.97
C VAL A 258 -17.25 17.21 22.04
N ASN A 259 -16.71 16.18 21.38
CA ASN A 259 -17.53 15.20 20.68
C ASN A 259 -18.20 14.27 21.69
N ARG A 260 -19.43 13.86 21.40
CA ARG A 260 -20.21 12.95 22.25
C ARG A 260 -21.16 12.08 21.45
N ARG A 261 -21.70 11.05 22.08
CA ARG A 261 -22.73 10.19 21.49
C ARG A 261 -23.95 11.01 21.04
N ALA A 262 -24.35 10.85 19.78
CA ALA A 262 -25.56 11.42 19.21
C ALA A 262 -26.81 10.62 19.62
N GLY A 263 -27.98 11.25 19.55
CA GLY A 263 -29.27 10.59 19.78
C GLY A 263 -29.58 10.22 21.24
N VAL A 264 -28.78 10.65 22.22
CA VAL A 264 -29.10 10.53 23.64
C VAL A 264 -30.09 11.66 24.01
N PRO A 265 -31.30 11.36 24.53
CA PRO A 265 -32.30 12.37 24.88
C PRO A 265 -31.77 13.39 25.90
N ASP A 266 -32.14 14.67 25.75
CA ASP A 266 -31.72 15.74 26.67
C ASP A 266 -32.18 15.53 28.13
N SER A 267 -33.22 14.73 28.33
CA SER A 267 -33.73 14.36 29.66
C SER A 267 -32.91 13.28 30.36
N THR A 268 -32.02 12.59 29.64
CA THR A 268 -31.14 11.56 30.19
C THR A 268 -29.90 12.24 30.79
N PRO A 269 -29.61 12.09 32.09
CA PRO A 269 -28.36 12.57 32.67
C PRO A 269 -27.15 11.98 31.94
N ARG A 270 -26.17 12.84 31.58
CA ARG A 270 -25.02 12.48 30.73
C ARG A 270 -23.68 12.62 31.44
N LEU A 271 -22.64 12.06 30.81
CA LEU A 271 -21.26 12.39 31.17
C LEU A 271 -21.02 13.90 31.02
N ALA A 272 -20.33 14.50 31.98
CA ALA A 272 -19.98 15.91 31.92
C ALA A 272 -18.54 16.12 32.37
N VAL A 273 -17.76 16.86 31.57
CA VAL A 273 -16.40 17.27 31.88
C VAL A 273 -16.37 18.76 32.20
N ALA A 274 -15.67 19.13 33.26
CA ALA A 274 -15.41 20.51 33.63
C ALA A 274 -13.92 20.73 33.87
N ASN A 275 -13.41 21.88 33.45
CA ASN A 275 -12.10 22.34 33.89
C ASN A 275 -12.18 22.73 35.37
N ARG A 276 -11.26 22.23 36.20
CA ARG A 276 -11.20 22.55 37.63
C ARG A 276 -10.84 24.02 37.88
N GLN A 277 -10.24 24.67 36.88
CA GLN A 277 -10.10 26.13 36.85
C GLN A 277 -11.30 26.77 36.15
N THR A 278 -12.09 27.51 36.92
CA THR A 278 -13.25 28.25 36.39
C THR A 278 -12.84 29.19 35.26
N GLY A 279 -13.44 29.02 34.08
CA GLY A 279 -13.24 29.89 32.91
C GLY A 279 -11.99 29.58 32.07
N ALA A 280 -11.15 28.62 32.47
CA ALA A 280 -9.98 28.24 31.69
C ALA A 280 -10.36 27.35 30.49
N ALA A 281 -9.77 27.64 29.33
CA ALA A 281 -9.97 26.86 28.12
C ALA A 281 -9.29 25.48 28.23
N ILE A 282 -9.86 24.49 27.54
CA ILE A 282 -9.24 23.18 27.36
C ILE A 282 -8.32 23.25 26.13
N GLY A 283 -7.03 22.98 26.30
CA GLY A 283 -6.08 22.97 25.19
C GLY A 283 -6.18 21.67 24.38
N SER A 284 -5.69 21.66 23.14
CA SER A 284 -5.66 20.47 22.29
C SER A 284 -4.32 19.74 22.38
N GLN A 285 -4.38 18.41 22.31
CA GLN A 285 -3.28 17.48 22.06
C GLN A 285 -3.51 16.82 20.69
N SER A 286 -2.46 16.43 19.96
CA SER A 286 -2.57 15.65 18.71
C SER A 286 -1.71 14.38 18.68
N ASP A 287 -0.95 14.11 19.74
CA ASP A 287 0.02 13.01 19.86
C ASP A 287 -0.37 11.99 20.95
N ASN A 288 -1.67 11.83 21.22
CA ASN A 288 -2.13 10.85 22.21
C ASN A 288 -1.66 9.43 21.79
N PRO A 289 -1.19 8.59 22.74
CA PRO A 289 -0.77 7.23 22.41
C PRO A 289 -1.92 6.32 21.96
N VAL A 290 -3.16 6.68 22.28
CA VAL A 290 -4.38 5.96 21.90
C VAL A 290 -5.01 6.60 20.67
N SER A 291 -5.43 5.78 19.70
CA SER A 291 -6.27 6.23 18.58
C SER A 291 -7.76 6.06 18.90
N TYR A 292 -8.56 7.10 18.72
CA TYR A 292 -10.01 7.10 18.99
C TYR A 292 -10.82 7.08 17.71
N SER A 293 -11.86 6.25 17.66
CA SER A 293 -12.82 6.20 16.55
C SER A 293 -14.27 6.21 17.04
N TRP A 294 -15.19 6.65 16.19
CA TRP A 294 -16.64 6.59 16.43
C TRP A 294 -17.42 6.73 15.11
N THR A 295 -18.67 6.30 15.09
CA THR A 295 -19.59 6.41 13.93
C THR A 295 -20.93 7.07 14.28
N ASN A 296 -21.15 7.42 15.55
CA ASN A 296 -22.40 7.99 16.05
C ASN A 296 -22.19 9.25 16.90
N GLY A 297 -21.32 10.16 16.45
CA GLY A 297 -20.92 11.34 17.21
C GLY A 297 -21.69 12.64 16.87
N THR A 298 -21.51 13.64 17.72
CA THR A 298 -21.87 15.05 17.48
C THR A 298 -20.86 15.96 18.19
N PRO A 299 -20.36 17.06 17.58
CA PRO A 299 -20.72 17.55 16.24
C PRO A 299 -20.12 16.72 15.09
N THR A 300 -19.08 15.92 15.33
CA THR A 300 -18.48 15.06 14.29
C THR A 300 -19.21 13.73 14.21
N ALA A 301 -19.92 13.45 13.12
CA ALA A 301 -20.72 12.23 12.97
C ALA A 301 -19.88 10.95 13.05
N SER A 302 -18.76 10.91 12.32
CA SER A 302 -17.87 9.75 12.25
C SER A 302 -16.41 10.20 12.22
N GLN A 303 -15.55 9.43 12.89
CA GLN A 303 -14.10 9.59 12.89
C GLN A 303 -13.46 8.20 12.84
N PRO A 304 -12.75 7.84 11.76
CA PRO A 304 -12.12 6.51 11.64
C PRO A 304 -10.91 6.33 12.56
N GLY A 305 -10.26 7.41 13.00
CA GLY A 305 -9.12 7.33 13.92
C GLY A 305 -8.45 8.68 14.15
N THR A 306 -8.46 9.19 15.38
CA THR A 306 -7.76 10.42 15.80
C THR A 306 -6.89 10.18 17.02
N ARG A 307 -5.76 10.90 17.12
CA ARG A 307 -4.89 10.91 18.31
C ARG A 307 -5.02 12.21 19.11
N HIS A 308 -6.12 12.91 18.90
CA HIS A 308 -6.35 14.16 19.61
C HIS A 308 -6.75 13.93 21.07
N GLY A 309 -6.70 14.99 21.87
CA GLY A 309 -7.07 14.96 23.29
C GLY A 309 -7.31 16.35 23.87
N GLY A 310 -7.94 16.41 25.05
CA GLY A 310 -8.02 17.63 25.85
C GLY A 310 -6.90 17.70 26.87
N ILE A 311 -6.16 18.80 26.91
CA ILE A 311 -5.14 19.08 27.93
C ILE A 311 -5.60 20.16 28.91
N PHE A 312 -5.27 19.94 30.18
CA PHE A 312 -5.55 20.82 31.30
C PHE A 312 -4.21 21.17 31.96
N PHE A 313 -3.89 22.46 32.06
CA PHE A 313 -2.59 22.92 32.54
C PHE A 313 -2.74 24.16 33.44
N ALA A 314 -1.76 24.36 34.31
CA ALA A 314 -1.65 25.54 35.15
C ALA A 314 -0.86 26.66 34.45
N ASP A 315 -1.55 27.68 33.92
CA ASP A 315 -0.89 28.87 33.35
C ASP A 315 -0.10 29.65 34.41
N GLY A 316 1.15 30.02 34.11
CA GLY A 316 1.96 30.93 34.94
C GLY A 316 2.49 30.36 36.27
N ALA A 317 2.23 29.09 36.61
CA ALA A 317 2.79 28.45 37.80
C ALA A 317 4.29 28.12 37.65
N ASN A 318 5.06 28.26 38.75
CA ASN A 318 6.48 27.89 38.78
C ASN A 318 6.70 26.43 38.37
N THR A 319 7.80 26.16 37.67
CA THR A 319 8.29 24.81 37.42
C THR A 319 8.96 24.25 38.68
N ASP A 320 8.91 22.93 38.86
CA ASP A 320 9.51 22.20 39.97
C ASP A 320 8.99 22.54 41.38
N VAL A 321 7.71 22.94 41.47
CA VAL A 321 6.99 23.09 42.74
C VAL A 321 5.76 22.21 42.80
N ASP A 322 5.35 21.86 44.02
CA ASP A 322 4.08 21.17 44.26
C ASP A 322 2.92 22.14 44.06
N LEU A 323 1.88 21.67 43.37
CA LEU A 323 0.69 22.43 43.02
C LEU A 323 -0.45 22.05 43.97
N THR A 324 -1.04 23.05 44.61
CA THR A 324 -2.19 22.88 45.52
C THR A 324 -3.49 23.47 44.98
N ASP A 325 -3.41 24.41 44.04
CA ASP A 325 -4.60 24.99 43.38
C ASP A 325 -5.28 23.95 42.48
N PRO A 326 -6.59 24.11 42.19
CA PRO A 326 -7.38 23.10 41.48
C PRO A 326 -7.12 23.09 39.96
N TYR A 327 -5.92 22.73 39.54
CA TYR A 327 -5.56 22.52 38.12
C TYR A 327 -5.91 21.09 37.68
N GLY A 328 -6.63 20.95 36.55
CA GLY A 328 -6.99 19.65 35.97
C GLY A 328 -8.47 19.58 35.56
N TYR A 329 -9.07 18.39 35.64
CA TYR A 329 -10.47 18.18 35.22
C TYR A 329 -11.30 17.44 36.28
N ASP A 330 -12.60 17.72 36.27
CA ASP A 330 -13.63 16.93 36.93
C ASP A 330 -14.52 16.27 35.88
N LEU A 331 -14.67 14.94 35.95
CA LEU A 331 -15.59 14.15 35.15
C LEU A 331 -16.72 13.64 36.05
N THR A 332 -17.94 14.00 35.70
CA THR A 332 -19.15 13.59 36.42
C THR A 332 -19.84 12.45 35.69
N VAL A 333 -20.15 11.39 36.42
CA VAL A 333 -20.91 10.22 35.98
C VAL A 333 -22.23 10.20 36.77
N PRO A 334 -23.39 10.35 36.10
CA PRO A 334 -24.67 10.42 36.77
C PRO A 334 -25.06 9.07 37.41
N ALA A 335 -26.03 9.02 38.31
CA ALA A 335 -26.61 7.76 38.77
C ALA A 335 -27.46 7.09 37.67
N ALA A 336 -27.55 5.76 37.68
CA ALA A 336 -28.48 4.99 36.83
C ALA A 336 -29.06 3.80 37.60
N ALA A 337 -30.22 3.30 37.15
CA ALA A 337 -30.86 2.12 37.75
C ALA A 337 -30.05 0.83 37.52
N GLU A 338 -29.28 0.79 36.45
CA GLU A 338 -28.43 -0.34 36.09
C GLU A 338 -27.00 -0.14 36.59
N ARG A 339 -26.28 -1.25 36.76
CA ARG A 339 -24.83 -1.24 36.94
C ARG A 339 -24.17 -0.60 35.72
N ARG A 340 -23.06 0.13 35.93
CA ARG A 340 -22.28 0.70 34.83
C ARG A 340 -20.78 0.49 34.96
N THR A 341 -20.12 0.48 33.81
CA THR A 341 -18.66 0.55 33.70
C THR A 341 -18.26 1.82 32.96
N LEU A 342 -17.41 2.61 33.60
CA LEU A 342 -16.75 3.77 33.01
C LEU A 342 -15.33 3.40 32.63
N ARG A 343 -14.94 3.62 31.37
CA ARG A 343 -13.54 3.55 30.90
C ARG A 343 -13.11 4.93 30.43
N PHE A 344 -11.96 5.40 30.89
CA PHE A 344 -11.42 6.69 30.45
C PHE A 344 -9.90 6.69 30.36
N VAL A 345 -9.37 7.41 29.38
CA VAL A 345 -7.93 7.55 29.16
C VAL A 345 -7.46 8.89 29.67
N SER A 346 -6.49 8.87 30.57
CA SER A 346 -5.87 10.07 31.12
C SER A 346 -4.35 9.94 31.18
N GLY A 347 -3.64 11.04 30.95
CA GLY A 347 -2.20 11.06 30.96
C GLY A 347 -1.61 12.35 31.52
N VAL A 348 -0.29 12.38 31.64
CA VAL A 348 0.49 13.55 32.02
C VAL A 348 1.72 13.68 31.12
N TRP A 349 2.14 14.91 30.86
CA TRP A 349 3.41 15.20 30.21
C TRP A 349 4.18 16.21 31.05
N ARG A 350 5.44 15.87 31.40
CA ARG A 350 6.33 16.69 32.25
C ARG A 350 5.63 17.22 33.51
N ALA A 351 4.85 16.36 34.13
CA ALA A 351 3.97 16.66 35.25
C ALA A 351 3.62 15.40 36.05
N SER A 352 3.06 15.62 37.23
CA SER A 352 2.42 14.58 38.03
C SER A 352 0.98 14.97 38.32
N ALA A 353 0.10 13.98 38.33
CA ALA A 353 -1.31 14.16 38.65
C ALA A 353 -1.83 13.02 39.53
N LYS A 354 -2.83 13.34 40.33
CA LYS A 354 -3.57 12.39 41.16
C LYS A 354 -4.99 12.26 40.62
N ILE A 355 -5.45 11.04 40.42
CA ILE A 355 -6.85 10.73 40.10
C ILE A 355 -7.56 10.36 41.41
N SER A 356 -8.60 11.11 41.77
CA SER A 356 -9.44 10.84 42.95
C SER A 356 -10.87 10.56 42.53
N VAL A 357 -11.44 9.46 43.01
CA VAL A 357 -12.81 9.05 42.70
C VAL A 357 -13.67 9.22 43.95
N TYR A 358 -14.79 9.91 43.77
CA TYR A 358 -15.82 10.07 44.78
C TYR A 358 -17.07 9.33 44.32
N VAL A 359 -17.57 8.37 45.09
CA VAL A 359 -18.82 7.65 44.81
C VAL A 359 -19.89 8.17 45.75
N ASN A 360 -21.04 8.60 45.21
CA ASN A 360 -22.13 9.22 45.96
C ASN A 360 -21.66 10.37 46.90
N GLY A 361 -20.63 11.10 46.47
CA GLY A 361 -20.02 12.22 47.22
C GLY A 361 -18.95 11.82 48.25
N ALA A 362 -18.78 10.54 48.55
CA ALA A 362 -17.76 10.04 49.49
C ALA A 362 -16.44 9.69 48.77
N PRO A 363 -15.26 10.03 49.30
CA PRO A 363 -13.99 9.58 48.75
C PRO A 363 -13.93 8.04 48.74
N ALA A 364 -13.66 7.45 47.57
CA ALA A 364 -13.64 6.01 47.40
C ALA A 364 -12.25 5.50 46.97
N PHE A 365 -11.64 6.14 45.97
CA PHE A 365 -10.37 5.68 45.41
C PHE A 365 -9.40 6.83 45.12
N VAL A 366 -8.11 6.54 45.19
CA VAL A 366 -7.02 7.44 44.82
C VAL A 366 -6.00 6.66 44.00
N ASN A 367 -5.57 7.20 42.87
CA ASN A 367 -4.47 6.69 42.08
C ASN A 367 -3.42 7.79 41.84
N THR A 368 -2.15 7.41 41.90
CA THR A 368 -0.99 8.33 41.76
C THR A 368 -0.01 7.87 40.69
N ASP A 369 -0.45 7.07 39.72
CA ASP A 369 0.43 6.47 38.70
C ASP A 369 0.89 7.48 37.65
N LEU A 370 0.15 8.57 37.50
CA LEU A 370 0.42 9.62 36.51
C LEU A 370 1.58 10.51 36.97
N VAL A 371 2.80 10.06 36.71
CA VAL A 371 4.06 10.78 36.95
C VAL A 371 4.91 10.71 35.69
N SER A 372 5.26 11.86 35.11
CA SER A 372 6.07 11.96 33.88
C SER A 372 7.13 13.06 34.02
N THR A 373 8.37 12.74 33.68
CA THR A 373 9.46 13.72 33.52
C THR A 373 9.78 13.98 32.06
N ASP A 374 9.83 12.93 31.23
CA ASP A 374 9.76 12.85 29.75
C ASP A 374 10.02 11.38 29.36
N PRO A 375 9.26 10.69 28.48
CA PRO A 375 8.09 11.12 27.70
C PRO A 375 6.80 11.19 28.55
N SER A 376 5.66 11.44 27.90
CA SER A 376 4.34 11.40 28.55
C SER A 376 4.01 10.01 29.08
N VAL A 377 3.22 9.97 30.16
CA VAL A 377 2.65 8.73 30.73
C VAL A 377 1.15 8.79 30.57
N THR A 378 0.56 7.77 29.95
CA THR A 378 -0.89 7.64 29.75
C THR A 378 -1.37 6.29 30.26
N ARG A 379 -2.55 6.29 30.88
CA ARG A 379 -3.18 5.10 31.45
C ARG A 379 -4.66 5.02 31.07
N LEU A 380 -5.14 3.79 31.00
CA LEU A 380 -6.56 3.49 30.97
C LEU A 380 -7.03 3.24 32.40
N PHE A 381 -8.09 3.94 32.77
CA PHE A 381 -8.77 3.78 34.04
C PHE A 381 -10.15 3.16 33.80
N GLU A 382 -10.50 2.18 34.62
CA GLU A 382 -11.80 1.52 34.59
C GLU A 382 -12.45 1.56 35.98
N LEU A 383 -13.69 2.03 36.05
CA LEU A 383 -14.46 2.15 37.27
C LEU A 383 -15.81 1.43 37.11
N ASN A 384 -16.09 0.49 38.01
CA ASN A 384 -17.36 -0.22 38.06
C ASN A 384 -18.28 0.42 39.14
N LEU A 385 -19.50 0.79 38.75
CA LEU A 385 -20.50 1.47 39.59
C LEU A 385 -21.71 0.57 39.81
N ALA A 386 -22.16 0.42 41.05
CA ALA A 386 -23.35 -0.37 41.35
C ALA A 386 -24.64 0.35 40.90
N PRO A 387 -25.78 -0.38 40.78
CA PRO A 387 -27.09 0.23 40.61
C PRO A 387 -27.34 1.38 41.60
N GLY A 388 -27.67 2.55 41.08
CA GLY A 388 -27.93 3.78 41.83
C GLY A 388 -26.71 4.65 42.13
N ASP A 389 -25.49 4.17 41.88
CA ASP A 389 -24.27 4.92 42.17
C ASP A 389 -24.00 6.03 41.14
N SER A 390 -23.64 7.20 41.67
CA SER A 390 -23.04 8.30 40.91
C SER A 390 -21.56 8.45 41.26
N ALA A 391 -20.76 9.01 40.34
CA ALA A 391 -19.35 9.25 40.59
C ALA A 391 -18.87 10.62 40.11
N ARG A 392 -17.88 11.16 40.81
CA ARG A 392 -17.04 12.27 40.35
C ARG A 392 -15.59 11.81 40.33
N ILE A 393 -14.96 11.90 39.17
CA ILE A 393 -13.54 11.62 38.96
C ILE A 393 -12.82 12.96 38.84
N SER A 394 -11.87 13.19 39.73
CA SER A 394 -11.08 14.43 39.78
C SER A 394 -9.64 14.13 39.46
N ALA A 395 -9.15 14.63 38.32
CA ALA A 395 -7.73 14.64 38.00
C ALA A 395 -7.14 15.97 38.45
N GLN A 396 -6.20 15.90 39.39
CA GLN A 396 -5.55 17.05 39.99
C GLN A 396 -4.08 17.03 39.62
N LEU A 397 -3.59 18.05 38.92
CA LEU A 397 -2.15 18.26 38.77
C LEU A 397 -1.54 18.54 40.15
N THR A 398 -0.52 17.77 40.51
CA THR A 398 0.18 17.85 41.80
C THR A 398 1.57 18.45 41.67
N ARG A 399 2.19 18.38 40.48
CA ARG A 399 3.52 18.92 40.21
C ARG A 399 3.74 19.11 38.71
N LYS A 400 4.59 20.05 38.31
CA LYS A 400 5.06 20.19 36.92
C LYS A 400 6.57 20.42 36.86
N THR A 401 7.25 19.76 35.93
CA THR A 401 8.70 19.91 35.67
C THR A 401 8.97 20.76 34.42
N HIS A 402 7.91 21.24 33.76
CA HIS A 402 7.97 22.12 32.61
C HIS A 402 6.80 23.10 32.59
N ALA A 403 6.98 24.27 31.97
CA ALA A 403 5.95 25.32 31.94
C ALA A 403 4.63 24.81 31.34
N SER A 404 4.72 24.10 30.22
CA SER A 404 3.58 23.48 29.54
C SER A 404 3.20 22.09 30.09
N GLY A 405 3.70 21.71 31.27
CA GLY A 405 3.35 20.45 31.91
C GLY A 405 1.84 20.39 32.19
N ASN A 406 1.22 19.27 31.83
CA ASN A 406 -0.24 19.14 31.74
C ASN A 406 -0.75 17.75 32.15
N VAL A 407 -2.06 17.68 32.42
CA VAL A 407 -2.83 16.44 32.54
C VAL A 407 -3.85 16.38 31.41
N THR A 408 -4.10 15.21 30.86
CA THR A 408 -4.94 15.02 29.68
C THR A 408 -6.16 14.16 29.98
N LEU A 409 -7.27 14.45 29.31
CA LEU A 409 -8.44 13.57 29.19
C LEU A 409 -8.78 13.50 27.70
N ALA A 410 -8.71 12.30 27.12
CA ALA A 410 -8.90 12.13 25.69
C ALA A 410 -10.24 11.46 25.37
N GLY A 411 -10.37 10.15 25.62
CA GLY A 411 -11.63 9.40 25.43
C GLY A 411 -12.25 8.93 26.74
N VAL A 412 -13.59 8.94 26.80
CA VAL A 412 -14.41 8.44 27.91
C VAL A 412 -15.55 7.62 27.34
N ALA A 413 -15.76 6.41 27.82
CA ALA A 413 -16.86 5.52 27.45
C ALA A 413 -17.63 5.04 28.69
N LEU A 414 -18.96 5.01 28.59
CA LEU A 414 -19.88 4.54 29.63
C LEU A 414 -20.81 3.47 29.06
N ALA A 415 -20.92 2.35 29.76
CA ALA A 415 -21.72 1.21 29.32
C ALA A 415 -22.39 0.49 30.49
N SER A 416 -23.56 -0.10 30.20
CA SER A 416 -24.35 -0.92 31.14
C SER A 416 -24.71 -2.31 30.58
N ASP A 417 -24.67 -2.49 29.25
CA ASP A 417 -25.06 -3.75 28.59
C ASP A 417 -23.83 -4.59 28.17
N TYR A 418 -23.49 -5.58 29.00
CA TYR A 418 -22.39 -6.48 28.70
C TYR A 418 -22.65 -7.42 27.52
N ARG A 419 -23.90 -7.74 27.19
CA ARG A 419 -24.18 -8.57 26.00
C ARG A 419 -23.81 -7.80 24.74
N GLN A 420 -24.23 -6.53 24.67
CA GLN A 420 -23.87 -5.66 23.56
C GLN A 420 -22.36 -5.43 23.50
N LEU A 421 -21.70 -5.23 24.65
CA LEU A 421 -20.24 -5.05 24.69
C LEU A 421 -19.48 -6.28 24.20
N ILE A 422 -19.85 -7.49 24.62
CA ILE A 422 -19.22 -8.72 24.13
C ILE A 422 -19.40 -8.84 22.61
N GLN A 423 -20.62 -8.63 22.11
CA GLN A 423 -20.89 -8.69 20.68
C GLN A 423 -20.03 -7.67 19.91
N ASN A 424 -19.95 -6.43 20.42
CA ASN A 424 -19.12 -5.40 19.82
C ASN A 424 -17.65 -5.82 19.75
N VAL A 425 -17.07 -6.38 20.82
CA VAL A 425 -15.67 -6.82 20.80
C VAL A 425 -15.45 -8.01 19.85
N ILE A 426 -16.42 -8.92 19.72
CA ILE A 426 -16.36 -10.01 18.73
C ILE A 426 -16.35 -9.43 17.30
N ASP A 427 -17.23 -8.46 17.03
CA ASP A 427 -17.31 -7.81 15.72
C ASP A 427 -16.02 -7.01 15.41
N GLU A 428 -15.48 -6.31 16.40
CA GLU A 428 -14.19 -5.62 16.30
C GLU A 428 -13.05 -6.58 16.03
N ALA A 429 -12.95 -7.68 16.79
CA ALA A 429 -11.92 -8.71 16.59
C ALA A 429 -12.00 -9.38 15.22
N ALA A 430 -13.21 -9.57 14.69
CA ALA A 430 -13.40 -10.11 13.34
C ALA A 430 -12.91 -9.16 12.23
N SER A 431 -12.99 -7.84 12.48
CA SER A 431 -12.61 -6.79 11.54
C SER A 431 -11.15 -6.31 11.65
N ALA A 432 -10.52 -6.48 12.81
CA ALA A 432 -9.18 -5.95 13.08
C ALA A 432 -8.05 -6.77 12.42
N ASP A 433 -7.01 -6.09 11.93
CA ASP A 433 -5.78 -6.72 11.45
C ASP A 433 -4.85 -7.06 12.62
N VAL A 434 -5.23 -8.08 13.40
CA VAL A 434 -4.44 -8.58 14.53
C VAL A 434 -3.58 -9.80 14.16
N TYR A 435 -3.47 -10.18 12.88
CA TYR A 435 -2.77 -11.43 12.48
C TYR A 435 -1.26 -11.41 12.78
N ALA A 436 -0.71 -10.21 12.95
CA ALA A 436 0.66 -10.01 13.38
C ALA A 436 0.88 -10.17 14.89
N ALA A 437 -0.19 -10.37 15.67
CA ALA A 437 -0.10 -10.62 17.09
C ALA A 437 0.75 -11.86 17.37
N SER A 438 1.40 -11.88 18.53
CA SER A 438 2.16 -13.03 18.99
C SER A 438 1.28 -14.27 19.03
N ALA A 439 1.88 -15.45 18.84
CA ALA A 439 1.11 -16.70 18.85
C ALA A 439 0.33 -16.90 20.15
N SER A 440 0.85 -16.43 21.29
CA SER A 440 0.18 -16.49 22.58
C SER A 440 -1.01 -15.52 22.65
N ALA A 441 -0.83 -14.27 22.22
CA ALA A 441 -1.90 -13.27 22.17
C ALA A 441 -3.06 -13.70 21.27
N GLN A 442 -2.75 -14.22 20.09
CA GLN A 442 -3.76 -14.71 19.15
C GLN A 442 -4.53 -15.91 19.70
N ARG A 443 -3.86 -16.89 20.30
CA ARG A 443 -4.54 -18.06 20.89
C ARG A 443 -5.49 -17.64 22.01
N GLN A 444 -5.02 -16.76 22.88
CA GLN A 444 -5.83 -16.19 23.95
C GLN A 444 -7.08 -15.50 23.40
N LEU A 445 -6.96 -14.69 22.34
CA LEU A 445 -8.11 -14.06 21.69
C LEU A 445 -9.08 -15.10 21.09
N ASP A 446 -8.58 -16.09 20.34
CA ASP A 446 -9.42 -17.13 19.72
C ASP A 446 -10.21 -17.93 20.79
N ASN A 447 -9.57 -18.28 21.90
CA ASN A 447 -10.17 -18.99 23.02
C ASN A 447 -11.24 -18.14 23.72
N GLU A 448 -10.95 -16.86 23.96
CA GLU A 448 -11.88 -15.94 24.61
C GLU A 448 -13.07 -15.57 23.74
N ILE A 449 -12.91 -15.46 22.42
CA ILE A 449 -14.04 -15.34 21.48
C ILE A 449 -14.98 -16.54 21.63
N THR A 450 -14.41 -17.75 21.69
CA THR A 450 -15.20 -18.98 21.85
C THR A 450 -15.95 -19.00 23.17
N ALA A 451 -15.27 -18.70 24.28
CA ALA A 451 -15.86 -18.66 25.61
C ALA A 451 -16.96 -17.59 25.71
N ALA A 452 -16.68 -16.37 25.24
CA ALA A 452 -17.63 -15.27 25.31
C ALA A 452 -18.86 -15.48 24.41
N THR A 453 -18.69 -16.12 23.24
CA THR A 453 -19.80 -16.51 22.36
C THR A 453 -20.71 -17.53 23.05
N ALA A 454 -20.14 -18.50 23.78
CA ALA A 454 -20.92 -19.46 24.55
C ALA A 454 -21.71 -18.77 25.67
N THR A 455 -21.11 -17.84 26.41
CA THR A 455 -21.80 -17.04 27.43
C THR A 455 -22.92 -16.18 26.83
N LEU A 456 -22.70 -15.59 25.65
CA LEU A 456 -23.75 -14.84 24.94
C LEU A 456 -24.93 -15.71 24.54
N ALA A 457 -24.68 -16.94 24.09
CA ALA A 457 -25.73 -17.88 23.68
C ALA A 457 -26.58 -18.39 24.85
N ASP A 458 -26.06 -18.34 26.09
CA ASP A 458 -26.82 -18.71 27.28
C ASP A 458 -27.78 -17.57 27.70
N GLY A 459 -29.07 -17.78 27.46
CA GLY A 459 -30.13 -16.85 27.87
C GLY A 459 -30.34 -16.74 29.39
N GLY A 460 -29.76 -17.64 30.18
CA GLY A 460 -29.77 -17.63 31.65
C GLY A 460 -28.53 -17.01 32.30
N ALA A 461 -27.52 -16.62 31.50
CA ALA A 461 -26.26 -16.07 32.01
C ALA A 461 -26.51 -14.83 32.87
N GLN A 462 -25.94 -14.83 34.07
CA GLN A 462 -26.05 -13.75 35.03
C GLN A 462 -25.17 -12.56 34.61
N GLU A 463 -25.50 -11.37 35.12
CA GLU A 463 -24.80 -10.13 34.78
C GLU A 463 -23.30 -10.19 35.13
N ASP A 464 -22.94 -10.79 36.27
CA ASP A 464 -21.54 -10.96 36.67
C ASP A 464 -20.76 -11.93 35.77
N GLU A 465 -21.45 -12.94 35.19
CA GLU A 465 -20.84 -13.87 34.23
C GLU A 465 -20.56 -13.17 32.90
N LEU A 466 -21.52 -12.36 32.42
CA LEU A 466 -21.37 -11.54 31.22
C LEU A 466 -20.27 -10.48 31.40
N ARG A 467 -20.20 -9.82 32.56
CA ARG A 467 -19.13 -8.88 32.88
C ARG A 467 -17.77 -9.54 32.84
N LEU A 468 -17.63 -10.70 33.48
CA LEU A 468 -16.37 -11.44 33.51
C LEU A 468 -15.96 -11.89 32.11
N ALA A 469 -16.90 -12.39 31.30
CA ALA A 469 -16.65 -12.74 29.90
C ALA A 469 -16.17 -11.53 29.08
N TYR A 470 -16.81 -10.37 29.24
CA TYR A 470 -16.37 -9.13 28.60
C TYR A 470 -14.95 -8.72 29.03
N THR A 471 -14.65 -8.74 30.33
CA THR A 471 -13.31 -8.38 30.84
C THR A 471 -12.22 -9.25 30.23
N PHE A 472 -12.44 -10.56 30.14
CA PHE A 472 -11.47 -11.49 29.57
C PHE A 472 -11.32 -11.31 28.05
N LEU A 473 -12.44 -11.23 27.33
CA LEU A 473 -12.44 -11.03 25.88
C LEU A 473 -11.76 -9.70 25.50
N LYS A 474 -12.11 -8.61 26.18
CA LYS A 474 -11.54 -7.29 25.90
C LYS A 474 -10.05 -7.25 26.22
N ALA A 475 -9.62 -7.85 27.33
CA ALA A 475 -8.19 -7.98 27.64
C ALA A 475 -7.44 -8.79 26.57
N ALA A 476 -8.00 -9.90 26.09
CA ALA A 476 -7.39 -10.69 25.02
C ALA A 476 -7.32 -9.95 23.69
N PHE A 477 -8.37 -9.19 23.35
CA PHE A 477 -8.38 -8.34 22.15
C PHE A 477 -7.36 -7.20 22.24
N ASP A 478 -7.30 -6.49 23.37
CA ASP A 478 -6.35 -5.39 23.58
C ASP A 478 -4.89 -5.91 23.56
N GLU A 479 -4.62 -7.12 24.08
CA GLU A 479 -3.31 -7.77 23.95
C GLU A 479 -2.98 -8.12 22.49
N ALA A 480 -3.92 -8.70 21.75
CA ALA A 480 -3.70 -9.03 20.35
C ALA A 480 -3.39 -7.76 19.53
N LEU A 481 -4.15 -6.69 19.75
CA LEU A 481 -3.96 -5.41 19.08
C LEU A 481 -2.63 -4.76 19.47
N SER A 482 -2.28 -4.74 20.76
CA SER A 482 -0.99 -4.25 21.25
C SER A 482 0.19 -5.04 20.69
N SER A 483 0.08 -6.38 20.71
CA SER A 483 1.11 -7.26 20.19
C SER A 483 1.30 -7.13 18.68
N ALA A 484 0.27 -6.70 17.95
CA ALA A 484 0.31 -6.44 16.51
C ALA A 484 0.70 -4.98 16.18
N ALA A 485 0.70 -4.05 17.13
CA ALA A 485 0.78 -2.61 16.85
C ALA A 485 2.06 -2.15 16.12
N ASN A 486 3.16 -2.89 16.24
CA ASN A 486 4.43 -2.61 15.55
C ASN A 486 4.56 -3.34 14.20
N ALA A 487 3.53 -4.06 13.78
CA ALA A 487 3.50 -4.75 12.51
C ALA A 487 3.26 -3.74 11.39
N GLN A 488 4.25 -3.55 10.53
CA GLN A 488 4.12 -2.71 9.36
C GLN A 488 4.27 -3.55 8.10
N TYR A 489 3.25 -3.49 7.26
CA TYR A 489 3.32 -3.99 5.89
C TYR A 489 3.94 -2.94 4.98
N THR A 490 4.37 -3.35 3.79
CA THR A 490 4.99 -2.43 2.82
C THR A 490 4.02 -1.40 2.29
N SER A 491 2.70 -1.64 2.40
CA SER A 491 1.67 -0.62 2.18
C SER A 491 1.79 0.60 3.10
N VAL A 492 2.43 0.45 4.26
CA VAL A 492 2.68 1.52 5.23
C VAL A 492 4.11 2.04 5.12
N THR A 493 5.11 1.15 5.07
CA THR A 493 6.52 1.57 5.08
C THR A 493 7.01 2.06 3.71
N ASN A 494 6.42 1.55 2.63
CA ASN A 494 6.82 1.80 1.25
C ASN A 494 5.60 1.92 0.32
N PRO A 495 4.63 2.82 0.61
CA PRO A 495 3.37 2.92 -0.13
C PRO A 495 3.56 3.24 -1.61
N GLY A 496 4.72 3.81 -1.99
CA GLY A 496 5.08 4.09 -3.37
C GLY A 496 5.43 2.86 -4.22
N LEU A 497 5.72 1.72 -3.59
CA LEU A 497 5.95 0.44 -4.27
C LEU A 497 4.63 -0.31 -4.43
N THR A 498 3.82 0.20 -5.36
CA THR A 498 2.43 -0.21 -5.58
C THR A 498 2.15 -0.40 -7.06
N SER A 499 1.16 -1.22 -7.40
CA SER A 499 0.74 -1.49 -8.78
C SER A 499 -0.63 -2.17 -8.74
N SER A 500 -1.40 -2.10 -9.80
CA SER A 500 -2.72 -2.73 -9.85
C SER A 500 -2.75 -3.98 -10.73
N PHE A 501 -3.54 -4.96 -10.30
CA PHE A 501 -3.90 -6.15 -11.06
C PHE A 501 -5.41 -6.26 -11.06
N GLY A 502 -6.01 -6.61 -12.19
CA GLY A 502 -7.46 -6.63 -12.29
C GLY A 502 -7.99 -7.32 -13.55
N TRP A 503 -9.22 -6.98 -13.92
CA TRP A 503 -9.88 -7.53 -15.09
C TRP A 503 -10.37 -6.43 -16.05
N GLU A 504 -10.39 -6.72 -17.35
CA GLU A 504 -10.84 -5.75 -18.35
C GLU A 504 -12.28 -5.26 -18.08
N GLY A 505 -12.41 -3.96 -17.80
CA GLY A 505 -13.68 -3.26 -17.58
C GLY A 505 -14.20 -3.31 -16.16
N ASP A 506 -13.38 -3.64 -15.16
CA ASP A 506 -13.71 -3.43 -13.75
C ASP A 506 -13.93 -1.93 -13.43
N LEU A 507 -14.25 -1.60 -12.18
CA LEU A 507 -14.37 -0.20 -11.71
C LEU A 507 -13.33 0.16 -10.65
N ASN A 508 -12.73 -0.86 -10.03
CA ASN A 508 -11.92 -0.70 -8.82
C ASN A 508 -10.96 -1.88 -8.71
N ALA A 509 -10.03 -1.98 -9.66
CA ALA A 509 -9.03 -3.04 -9.65
C ALA A 509 -8.26 -3.07 -8.31
N PRO A 510 -7.94 -4.26 -7.79
CA PRO A 510 -7.05 -4.41 -6.64
C PRO A 510 -5.72 -3.65 -6.78
N ILE A 511 -5.38 -2.86 -5.76
CA ILE A 511 -4.10 -2.14 -5.68
C ILE A 511 -3.13 -2.97 -4.82
N ALA A 512 -2.12 -3.58 -5.44
CA ALA A 512 -1.10 -4.39 -4.79
C ALA A 512 0.07 -3.57 -4.24
N PHE A 513 0.75 -4.18 -3.27
CA PHE A 513 2.02 -3.74 -2.71
C PHE A 513 3.07 -4.85 -2.83
N ILE A 514 4.34 -4.46 -2.73
CA ILE A 514 5.48 -5.34 -3.02
C ILE A 514 5.53 -6.61 -2.16
N ASP A 515 5.00 -6.61 -0.93
CA ASP A 515 4.93 -7.79 -0.05
C ASP A 515 3.82 -8.80 -0.40
N GLY A 516 3.02 -8.51 -1.41
CA GLY A 516 1.89 -9.31 -1.84
C GLY A 516 0.56 -8.93 -1.18
N SER A 517 0.53 -7.96 -0.25
CA SER A 517 -0.71 -7.37 0.23
C SER A 517 -1.40 -6.54 -0.86
N TYR A 518 -2.71 -6.34 -0.75
CA TYR A 518 -3.46 -5.51 -1.69
C TYR A 518 -4.69 -4.87 -1.05
N ARG A 519 -5.09 -3.70 -1.58
CA ARG A 519 -6.24 -2.92 -1.15
C ARG A 519 -7.43 -3.15 -2.08
N LEU A 520 -8.61 -3.36 -1.51
CA LEU A 520 -9.88 -3.54 -2.22
C LEU A 520 -10.78 -2.30 -2.01
N ARG A 521 -10.75 -1.35 -2.96
CA ARG A 521 -11.49 -0.07 -2.86
C ARG A 521 -13.01 -0.30 -2.77
N SER A 522 -13.54 -1.19 -3.62
CA SER A 522 -14.95 -1.62 -3.60
C SER A 522 -15.40 -2.29 -2.29
N ARG A 523 -14.48 -2.65 -1.39
CA ARG A 523 -14.74 -3.24 -0.06
C ARG A 523 -14.52 -2.27 1.10
N GLY A 524 -14.70 -0.96 0.87
CA GLY A 524 -14.44 0.06 1.89
C GLY A 524 -12.95 0.16 2.22
N ASP A 525 -12.10 0.11 1.19
CA ASP A 525 -10.64 0.12 1.29
C ASP A 525 -10.04 -1.00 2.15
N ALA A 526 -10.71 -2.15 2.22
CA ALA A 526 -10.21 -3.30 2.97
C ALA A 526 -8.81 -3.72 2.49
N MET A 527 -7.88 -3.84 3.44
CA MET A 527 -6.53 -4.34 3.20
C MET A 527 -6.49 -5.86 3.36
N ILE A 528 -6.00 -6.55 2.33
CA ILE A 528 -5.71 -7.97 2.34
C ILE A 528 -4.22 -8.17 2.59
N THR A 529 -3.89 -8.96 3.61
CA THR A 529 -2.54 -9.26 4.07
C THR A 529 -2.31 -10.76 4.21
N PHE A 530 -1.05 -11.18 4.09
CA PHE A 530 -0.63 -12.59 4.19
C PHE A 530 0.11 -12.90 5.50
N GLY A 531 -0.02 -12.03 6.50
CA GLY A 531 0.48 -12.28 7.86
C GLY A 531 1.99 -12.20 8.04
N VAL A 532 2.70 -11.53 7.13
CA VAL A 532 4.17 -11.36 7.21
C VAL A 532 4.54 -9.87 7.23
N PRO A 533 4.30 -9.15 8.34
CA PRO A 533 4.74 -7.77 8.49
C PRO A 533 6.25 -7.68 8.71
N ASN A 534 6.83 -6.48 8.62
CA ASN A 534 8.22 -6.19 8.94
C ASN A 534 9.20 -7.16 8.24
N ILE A 535 9.02 -7.34 6.93
CA ILE A 535 9.86 -8.25 6.14
C ILE A 535 11.31 -7.76 6.19
N PRO A 536 12.26 -8.60 6.64
CA PRO A 536 13.66 -8.21 6.65
C PRO A 536 14.25 -8.27 5.25
N GLY A 537 15.19 -7.36 4.96
CA GLY A 537 15.98 -7.41 3.72
C GLY A 537 15.20 -7.01 2.47
N LYS A 538 15.42 -7.74 1.38
CA LYS A 538 14.90 -7.42 0.04
C LYS A 538 13.80 -8.41 -0.39
N ILE A 539 12.83 -7.90 -1.13
CA ILE A 539 11.68 -8.60 -1.70
C ILE A 539 11.86 -8.67 -3.21
N LYS A 540 11.70 -9.86 -3.79
CA LYS A 540 11.61 -10.02 -5.23
C LYS A 540 10.16 -9.86 -5.67
N TRP A 541 9.91 -8.97 -6.62
CA TRP A 541 8.57 -8.68 -7.14
C TRP A 541 8.57 -8.65 -8.67
N SER A 542 7.66 -9.40 -9.28
CA SER A 542 7.63 -9.62 -10.73
C SER A 542 6.25 -10.03 -11.24
N ASN A 543 6.04 -9.94 -12.56
CA ASN A 543 4.88 -10.55 -13.23
C ASN A 543 5.14 -12.01 -13.55
N ALA A 544 4.14 -12.87 -13.33
CA ALA A 544 4.16 -14.24 -13.78
C ALA A 544 4.24 -14.29 -15.32
N GLU A 545 5.00 -15.26 -15.85
CA GLU A 545 5.35 -15.37 -17.27
C GLU A 545 5.99 -14.09 -17.87
N GLY A 546 6.42 -13.16 -17.02
CA GLY A 546 7.07 -11.91 -17.39
C GLY A 546 6.13 -10.76 -17.71
N TYR A 547 4.84 -10.97 -18.00
CA TYR A 547 3.94 -9.88 -18.41
C TYR A 547 2.45 -10.05 -18.04
N LEU A 548 2.03 -11.22 -17.55
CA LEU A 548 0.64 -11.40 -17.15
C LEU A 548 0.35 -10.57 -15.89
N PRO A 549 -0.90 -10.09 -15.68
CA PRO A 549 -1.29 -9.29 -14.52
C PRO A 549 -1.47 -10.20 -13.30
N ALA A 550 -0.40 -10.92 -12.97
CA ALA A 550 -0.29 -11.89 -11.91
C ALA A 550 1.02 -11.60 -11.18
N PHE A 551 0.91 -10.88 -10.07
CA PHE A 551 2.07 -10.45 -9.29
C PHE A 551 2.61 -11.59 -8.44
N VAL A 552 3.93 -11.70 -8.39
CA VAL A 552 4.65 -12.70 -7.59
C VAL A 552 5.63 -11.97 -6.68
N SER A 553 5.42 -12.10 -5.37
CA SER A 553 6.27 -11.56 -4.31
C SER A 553 6.99 -12.68 -3.58
N GLU A 554 8.32 -12.62 -3.49
CA GLU A 554 9.15 -13.64 -2.84
C GLU A 554 10.09 -13.01 -1.81
N TYR A 555 10.11 -13.57 -0.59
CA TYR A 555 10.95 -13.11 0.52
C TYR A 555 11.13 -14.22 1.57
N SER A 556 11.90 -13.95 2.62
CA SER A 556 12.07 -14.89 3.73
C SER A 556 12.04 -14.19 5.08
N LYS A 557 11.43 -14.84 6.06
CA LYS A 557 11.36 -14.35 7.44
C LYS A 557 11.31 -15.54 8.40
N ASP A 558 12.07 -15.47 9.50
CA ASP A 558 12.04 -16.46 10.58
C ASP A 558 12.25 -17.93 10.11
N GLY A 559 13.12 -18.14 9.13
CA GLY A 559 13.38 -19.47 8.56
C GLY A 559 12.27 -20.00 7.64
N LEU A 560 11.34 -19.15 7.24
CA LEU A 560 10.32 -19.45 6.24
C LEU A 560 10.65 -18.71 4.94
N GLY A 561 10.71 -19.45 3.82
CA GLY A 561 10.67 -18.88 2.48
C GLY A 561 9.23 -18.72 2.03
N ILE A 562 8.82 -17.51 1.66
CA ILE A 562 7.45 -17.15 1.30
C ILE A 562 7.41 -16.71 -0.16
N LYS A 563 6.42 -17.23 -0.89
CA LYS A 563 6.00 -16.75 -2.21
C LYS A 563 4.50 -16.48 -2.19
N VAL A 564 4.10 -15.25 -2.50
CA VAL A 564 2.70 -14.83 -2.65
C VAL A 564 2.44 -14.51 -4.13
N GLU A 565 1.41 -15.12 -4.69
CA GLU A 565 0.98 -14.90 -6.08
C GLU A 565 -0.43 -14.35 -6.07
N ASN A 566 -0.69 -13.23 -6.76
CA ASN A 566 -2.00 -12.59 -6.82
C ASN A 566 -2.38 -12.28 -8.27
N PHE A 567 -3.60 -12.62 -8.68
CA PHE A 567 -4.19 -12.22 -9.94
C PHE A 567 -5.70 -12.08 -9.80
N ALA A 568 -6.35 -11.42 -10.76
CA ALA A 568 -7.80 -11.31 -10.80
C ALA A 568 -8.40 -12.11 -11.97
N ASP A 569 -9.62 -12.61 -11.78
CA ASP A 569 -10.40 -13.29 -12.81
C ASP A 569 -11.86 -12.84 -12.78
N LEU A 570 -12.50 -12.81 -13.94
CA LEU A 570 -13.94 -12.57 -14.06
C LEU A 570 -14.71 -13.87 -13.82
N VAL A 571 -15.66 -13.82 -12.89
CA VAL A 571 -16.59 -14.92 -12.62
C VAL A 571 -18.04 -14.44 -12.66
N VAL A 572 -18.97 -15.38 -12.83
CA VAL A 572 -20.41 -15.11 -12.79
C VAL A 572 -21.07 -15.97 -11.73
N VAL A 573 -21.71 -15.34 -10.74
CA VAL A 573 -22.44 -16.00 -9.65
C VAL A 573 -23.88 -15.53 -9.68
N GLY A 574 -24.83 -16.45 -9.84
CA GLY A 574 -26.26 -16.09 -9.88
C GLY A 574 -26.65 -15.14 -11.00
N GLY A 575 -25.90 -15.11 -12.11
CA GLY A 575 -26.10 -14.18 -13.23
C GLY A 575 -25.40 -12.82 -13.06
N ASN A 576 -24.79 -12.55 -11.91
CA ASN A 576 -24.07 -11.33 -11.61
C ASN A 576 -22.56 -11.49 -11.85
N ARG A 577 -21.91 -10.47 -12.41
CA ARG A 577 -20.47 -10.46 -12.67
C ARG A 577 -19.70 -10.03 -11.42
N PHE A 578 -18.60 -10.72 -11.13
CA PHE A 578 -17.68 -10.35 -10.07
C PHE A 578 -16.25 -10.47 -10.57
N GLU A 579 -15.44 -9.49 -10.20
CA GLU A 579 -14.00 -9.63 -10.26
C GLU A 579 -13.58 -10.32 -8.96
N VAL A 580 -12.82 -11.42 -9.07
CA VAL A 580 -12.31 -12.16 -7.91
C VAL A 580 -10.80 -12.15 -7.94
N ALA A 581 -10.20 -11.66 -6.87
CA ALA A 581 -8.77 -11.78 -6.63
C ALA A 581 -8.47 -13.19 -6.08
N TYR A 582 -7.65 -13.93 -6.81
CA TYR A 582 -7.12 -15.23 -6.44
C TYR A 582 -5.70 -15.07 -5.92
N SER A 583 -5.42 -15.73 -4.80
CA SER A 583 -4.12 -15.65 -4.15
C SER A 583 -3.58 -17.03 -3.81
N ARG A 584 -2.28 -17.24 -4.02
CA ARG A 584 -1.56 -18.45 -3.60
C ARG A 584 -0.39 -18.08 -2.71
N MET A 585 -0.36 -18.63 -1.51
CA MET A 585 0.76 -18.51 -0.59
C MET A 585 1.48 -19.84 -0.48
N THR A 586 2.71 -19.87 -1.01
CA THR A 586 3.63 -21.01 -0.86
C THR A 586 4.63 -20.70 0.23
N VAL A 587 4.70 -21.55 1.25
CA VAL A 587 5.62 -21.39 2.39
C VAL A 587 6.51 -22.63 2.51
N THR A 588 7.82 -22.42 2.44
CA THR A 588 8.84 -23.48 2.63
C THR A 588 9.56 -23.24 3.95
N ASN A 589 9.52 -24.21 4.85
CA ASN A 589 10.24 -24.15 6.12
C ASN A 589 11.68 -24.61 5.92
N THR A 590 12.64 -23.71 6.06
CA THR A 590 14.07 -23.99 5.90
C THR A 590 14.76 -24.38 7.22
N THR A 591 14.01 -24.45 8.32
CA THR A 591 14.51 -24.85 9.64
C THR A 591 14.43 -26.36 9.86
N SER A 592 15.03 -26.82 10.97
CA SER A 592 15.02 -28.23 11.41
C SER A 592 13.83 -28.61 12.28
N THR A 593 12.94 -27.67 12.61
CA THR A 593 11.76 -27.90 13.45
C THR A 593 10.48 -27.49 12.72
N SER A 594 9.33 -28.00 13.15
CA SER A 594 8.05 -27.54 12.62
C SER A 594 7.83 -26.07 12.96
N ALA A 595 7.30 -25.31 12.01
CA ALA A 595 7.00 -23.89 12.17
C ALA A 595 5.50 -23.62 11.96
N ARG A 596 4.99 -22.53 12.53
CA ARG A 596 3.62 -22.07 12.29
C ARG A 596 3.58 -21.31 10.97
N LEU A 597 2.52 -21.51 10.20
CA LEU A 597 2.30 -20.75 8.98
C LEU A 597 1.74 -19.35 9.31
N PRO A 598 2.08 -18.30 8.54
CA PRO A 598 1.47 -16.99 8.68
C PRO A 598 -0.05 -17.05 8.58
N ARG A 599 -0.76 -16.23 9.37
CA ARG A 599 -2.22 -16.09 9.26
C ARG A 599 -2.57 -15.01 8.23
N VAL A 600 -3.48 -15.31 7.33
CA VAL A 600 -3.93 -14.38 6.27
C VAL A 600 -5.22 -13.67 6.70
N SER A 601 -5.59 -12.57 6.03
CA SER A 601 -6.83 -11.84 6.32
C SER A 601 -8.10 -12.70 6.24
N ASN A 602 -9.03 -12.49 7.17
CA ASN A 602 -10.33 -13.20 7.25
C ASN A 602 -11.24 -13.03 6.02
N LEU A 603 -11.04 -11.98 5.21
CA LEU A 603 -11.78 -11.81 3.95
C LEU A 603 -11.41 -12.85 2.88
N LEU A 604 -10.25 -13.50 3.02
CA LEU A 604 -9.80 -14.54 2.10
C LEU A 604 -10.54 -15.85 2.37
N THR A 605 -11.29 -16.31 1.38
CA THR A 605 -11.92 -17.64 1.40
C THR A 605 -10.88 -18.69 1.01
N PRO A 606 -10.57 -19.70 1.85
CA PRO A 606 -9.67 -20.78 1.47
C PRO A 606 -10.30 -21.69 0.40
N LEU A 607 -9.54 -22.00 -0.64
CA LEU A 607 -9.92 -22.88 -1.76
C LEU A 607 -9.38 -24.32 -1.59
N ASN A 608 -8.43 -24.50 -0.68
CA ASN A 608 -7.85 -25.79 -0.30
C ASN A 608 -7.67 -25.85 1.24
N PRO A 609 -7.32 -27.01 1.82
CA PRO A 609 -7.12 -27.13 3.27
C PRO A 609 -6.12 -26.10 3.80
N ALA A 610 -6.59 -25.26 4.73
CA ALA A 610 -5.80 -24.18 5.33
C ALA A 610 -4.93 -24.72 6.47
N GLU A 611 -3.86 -25.43 6.11
CA GLU A 611 -2.84 -25.86 7.07
C GLU A 611 -2.35 -24.68 7.94
N THR A 612 -2.12 -24.96 9.21
CA THR A 612 -1.67 -23.96 10.19
C THR A 612 -0.21 -24.12 10.58
N THR A 613 0.43 -25.21 10.15
CA THR A 613 1.83 -25.54 10.44
C THR A 613 2.52 -26.12 9.21
N VAL A 614 3.85 -26.06 9.20
CA VAL A 614 4.70 -26.64 8.16
C VAL A 614 5.88 -27.36 8.82
N GLY A 615 6.02 -28.65 8.52
CA GLY A 615 7.11 -29.47 9.05
C GLY A 615 8.49 -29.00 8.58
N ALA A 616 9.54 -29.45 9.28
CA ALA A 616 10.92 -29.13 8.92
C ALA A 616 11.24 -29.54 7.47
N GLY A 617 11.82 -28.64 6.68
CA GLY A 617 12.15 -28.86 5.27
C GLY A 617 10.94 -29.04 4.35
N GLN A 618 9.70 -28.91 4.83
CA GLN A 618 8.49 -29.10 4.04
C GLN A 618 8.01 -27.79 3.40
N THR A 619 7.19 -27.93 2.37
CA THR A 619 6.49 -26.84 1.71
C THR A 619 4.99 -27.04 1.83
N VAL A 620 4.27 -25.97 2.17
CA VAL A 620 2.80 -25.92 2.17
C VAL A 620 2.34 -24.85 1.18
N VAL A 621 1.28 -25.16 0.43
CA VAL A 621 0.64 -24.24 -0.52
C VAL A 621 -0.80 -24.02 -0.08
N ARG A 622 -1.19 -22.76 0.11
CA ARG A 622 -2.56 -22.37 0.49
C ARG A 622 -3.12 -21.40 -0.55
N ASP A 623 -4.29 -21.74 -1.07
CA ASP A 623 -4.97 -21.01 -2.13
C ASP A 623 -6.22 -20.33 -1.59
N TYR A 624 -6.47 -19.11 -2.06
CA TYR A 624 -7.53 -18.26 -1.56
C TYR A 624 -8.23 -17.51 -2.68
N ALA A 625 -9.45 -17.06 -2.39
CA ALA A 625 -10.21 -16.14 -3.23
C ALA A 625 -10.91 -15.07 -2.40
N VAL A 626 -11.06 -13.86 -2.96
CA VAL A 626 -11.91 -12.80 -2.43
C VAL A 626 -12.51 -11.99 -3.58
N ALA A 627 -13.82 -11.74 -3.54
CA ALA A 627 -14.44 -10.87 -4.55
C ALA A 627 -14.02 -9.42 -4.33
N ALA A 628 -13.41 -8.83 -5.36
CA ALA A 628 -12.76 -7.52 -5.36
C ALA A 628 -13.71 -6.43 -5.86
N ASP A 629 -14.35 -6.63 -7.02
CA ASP A 629 -15.22 -5.66 -7.66
C ASP A 629 -16.52 -6.29 -8.21
N ARG A 630 -17.52 -5.44 -8.48
CA ARG A 630 -18.85 -5.83 -8.99
C ARG A 630 -19.16 -5.24 -10.37
N PHE A 631 -18.17 -4.71 -11.08
CA PHE A 631 -18.34 -4.03 -12.36
C PHE A 631 -19.40 -2.91 -12.28
N GLY A 632 -19.37 -2.13 -11.19
CA GLY A 632 -20.38 -1.12 -10.87
C GLY A 632 -21.72 -1.63 -10.28
N GLY A 633 -21.85 -2.95 -10.07
CA GLY A 633 -23.05 -3.56 -9.48
C GLY A 633 -23.22 -3.28 -7.97
N THR A 634 -24.47 -3.22 -7.50
CA THR A 634 -24.83 -2.97 -6.10
C THR A 634 -25.38 -4.19 -5.35
N TYR A 635 -25.37 -5.37 -5.99
CA TYR A 635 -25.83 -6.63 -5.39
C TYR A 635 -24.86 -7.19 -4.35
N ASP A 636 -25.35 -8.14 -3.55
CA ASP A 636 -24.59 -8.78 -2.47
C ASP A 636 -23.33 -9.49 -2.98
N TRP A 637 -22.32 -9.56 -2.12
CA TRP A 637 -21.08 -10.26 -2.39
C TRP A 637 -21.27 -11.79 -2.39
N PRO A 638 -20.49 -12.55 -3.17
CA PRO A 638 -20.52 -14.00 -3.13
C PRO A 638 -20.12 -14.51 -1.75
N THR A 639 -20.85 -15.52 -1.27
CA THR A 639 -20.52 -16.24 -0.03
C THR A 639 -19.25 -17.08 -0.21
N ALA A 640 -18.58 -17.45 0.88
CA ALA A 640 -17.43 -18.34 0.84
C ALA A 640 -17.73 -19.67 0.12
N VAL A 641 -18.91 -20.25 0.36
CA VAL A 641 -19.35 -21.49 -0.30
C VAL A 641 -19.48 -21.30 -1.82
N GLN A 642 -20.03 -20.16 -2.26
CA GLN A 642 -20.12 -19.85 -3.70
C GLN A 642 -18.73 -19.69 -4.31
N LEU A 643 -17.80 -19.00 -3.64
CA LEU A 643 -16.42 -18.85 -4.13
C LEU A 643 -15.70 -20.21 -4.25
N GLN A 644 -15.86 -21.10 -3.27
CA GLN A 644 -15.28 -22.44 -3.30
C GLN A 644 -15.83 -23.31 -4.43
N GLN A 645 -17.07 -23.06 -4.88
CA GLN A 645 -17.71 -23.78 -5.99
C GLN A 645 -17.26 -23.32 -7.38
N LEU A 646 -16.59 -22.16 -7.49
CA LEU A 646 -16.14 -21.61 -8.79
C LEU A 646 -14.94 -22.35 -9.38
N GLY A 647 -14.13 -22.99 -8.54
CA GLY A 647 -12.92 -23.69 -8.94
C GLY A 647 -11.71 -23.32 -8.09
N GLY A 648 -10.55 -23.89 -8.44
CA GLY A 648 -9.28 -23.65 -7.75
C GLY A 648 -8.41 -22.59 -8.44
N PHE A 649 -7.35 -22.18 -7.75
CA PHE A 649 -6.38 -21.19 -8.24
C PHE A 649 -5.86 -21.49 -9.66
N ASP A 650 -5.43 -22.72 -9.94
CA ASP A 650 -4.83 -23.07 -11.25
C ASP A 650 -5.83 -22.99 -12.41
N GLN A 651 -7.11 -23.29 -12.17
CA GLN A 651 -8.17 -23.19 -13.17
C GLN A 651 -8.39 -21.72 -13.55
N HIS A 652 -8.52 -20.85 -12.56
CA HIS A 652 -8.73 -19.42 -12.77
C HIS A 652 -7.47 -18.73 -13.32
N TYR A 653 -6.28 -19.17 -12.91
CA TYR A 653 -5.02 -18.70 -13.50
C TYR A 653 -4.97 -19.03 -14.99
N SER A 654 -5.36 -20.26 -15.37
CA SER A 654 -5.42 -20.66 -16.77
C SER A 654 -6.46 -19.86 -17.56
N HIS A 655 -7.61 -19.52 -16.97
CA HIS A 655 -8.64 -18.71 -17.61
C HIS A 655 -8.16 -17.27 -17.84
N MET A 656 -7.64 -16.61 -16.79
CA MET A 656 -7.02 -15.27 -16.87
C MET A 656 -5.90 -15.24 -17.92
N ARG A 657 -4.99 -16.22 -17.86
CA ARG A 657 -3.89 -16.36 -18.81
C ARG A 657 -4.39 -16.50 -20.25
N GLN A 658 -5.41 -17.31 -20.48
CA GLN A 658 -5.98 -17.50 -21.81
C GLN A 658 -6.64 -16.22 -22.32
N TYR A 659 -7.40 -15.53 -21.48
CA TYR A 659 -8.07 -14.27 -21.81
C TYR A 659 -7.07 -13.21 -22.29
N TRP A 660 -6.05 -12.92 -21.48
CA TRP A 660 -5.08 -11.86 -21.81
C TRP A 660 -4.22 -12.22 -23.01
N ASN A 661 -3.81 -13.49 -23.17
CA ASN A 661 -3.09 -13.91 -24.37
C ASN A 661 -3.97 -13.85 -25.63
N ASN A 662 -5.28 -14.10 -25.52
CA ASN A 662 -6.20 -13.90 -26.64
C ASN A 662 -6.31 -12.41 -27.02
N ARG A 663 -6.42 -11.51 -26.03
CA ARG A 663 -6.41 -10.05 -26.28
C ARG A 663 -5.12 -9.61 -26.97
N LEU A 664 -3.96 -10.06 -26.47
CA LEU A 664 -2.65 -9.79 -27.07
C LEU A 664 -2.48 -10.38 -28.49
N SER A 665 -3.15 -11.50 -28.80
CA SER A 665 -3.04 -12.10 -30.14
C SER A 665 -3.72 -11.30 -31.25
N ALA A 666 -4.63 -10.38 -30.89
CA ALA A 666 -5.38 -9.54 -31.83
C ALA A 666 -4.62 -8.29 -32.28
N ILE A 667 -3.50 -7.97 -31.62
CA ILE A 667 -2.68 -6.78 -31.86
C ILE A 667 -1.31 -7.14 -32.44
N ALA A 668 -0.54 -6.13 -32.82
CA ALA A 668 0.80 -6.30 -33.38
C ALA A 668 1.72 -6.98 -32.37
N ASN A 669 2.36 -8.10 -32.74
CA ASN A 669 3.19 -8.85 -31.81
C ASN A 669 4.68 -8.77 -32.19
N ILE A 670 5.49 -8.35 -31.22
CA ILE A 670 6.94 -8.33 -31.34
C ILE A 670 7.45 -9.74 -30.99
N THR A 671 7.94 -10.46 -32.00
CA THR A 671 8.36 -11.86 -31.87
C THR A 671 9.78 -12.01 -31.34
N ASP A 672 10.66 -11.05 -31.61
CA ASP A 672 12.06 -11.09 -31.17
C ASP A 672 12.66 -9.69 -31.07
N LEU A 673 13.40 -9.44 -30.01
CA LEU A 673 14.22 -8.26 -29.78
C LEU A 673 15.49 -8.66 -29.03
N PRO A 674 16.60 -7.93 -29.25
CA PRO A 674 17.81 -8.05 -28.42
C PRO A 674 17.55 -7.93 -26.92
N ASP A 675 16.67 -7.02 -26.52
CA ASP A 675 16.21 -6.89 -25.13
C ASP A 675 14.76 -7.37 -25.02
N LYS A 676 14.58 -8.62 -24.59
CA LYS A 676 13.27 -9.24 -24.43
C LYS A 676 12.40 -8.58 -23.35
N ARG A 677 12.99 -7.79 -22.44
CA ARG A 677 12.24 -7.09 -21.40
C ARG A 677 11.32 -6.03 -22.00
N LEU A 678 11.68 -5.44 -23.15
CA LEU A 678 10.81 -4.52 -23.89
C LEU A 678 9.55 -5.20 -24.41
N ILE A 679 9.65 -6.48 -24.80
CA ILE A 679 8.47 -7.27 -25.23
C ILE A 679 7.53 -7.47 -24.03
N ASN A 680 8.09 -7.80 -22.86
CA ASN A 680 7.31 -7.96 -21.64
C ASN A 680 6.67 -6.64 -21.18
N ALA A 681 7.41 -5.54 -21.23
CA ALA A 681 6.94 -4.20 -20.86
C ALA A 681 5.80 -3.73 -21.77
N TYR A 682 5.90 -3.98 -23.08
CA TYR A 682 4.84 -3.74 -24.06
C TYR A 682 3.57 -4.55 -23.73
N LYS A 683 3.70 -5.86 -23.53
CA LYS A 683 2.56 -6.74 -23.24
C LYS A 683 1.88 -6.38 -21.92
N ALA A 684 2.67 -6.14 -20.88
CA ALA A 684 2.18 -5.70 -19.57
C ALA A 684 1.48 -4.34 -19.68
N GLY A 685 2.09 -3.38 -20.38
CA GLY A 685 1.50 -2.04 -20.58
C GLY A 685 0.16 -2.09 -21.30
N TYR A 686 0.01 -2.91 -22.34
CA TYR A 686 -1.27 -3.11 -22.99
C TYR A 686 -2.34 -3.68 -22.03
N ILE A 687 -1.98 -4.69 -21.24
CA ILE A 687 -2.89 -5.30 -20.27
C ILE A 687 -3.28 -4.28 -19.19
N TYR A 688 -2.32 -3.56 -18.63
CA TYR A 688 -2.59 -2.53 -17.62
C TYR A 688 -3.48 -1.41 -18.14
N THR A 689 -3.32 -0.99 -19.40
CA THR A 689 -4.24 -0.02 -20.03
C THR A 689 -5.68 -0.52 -20.03
N LEU A 690 -5.91 -1.82 -20.19
CA LEU A 690 -7.26 -2.39 -20.23
C LEU A 690 -7.83 -2.73 -18.85
N ILE A 691 -6.96 -2.94 -17.84
CA ILE A 691 -7.37 -3.08 -16.44
C ILE A 691 -7.82 -1.71 -15.91
N ILE A 692 -7.00 -0.68 -16.09
CA ILE A 692 -7.28 0.71 -15.65
C ILE A 692 -8.45 1.35 -16.41
N ARG A 693 -8.94 0.71 -17.47
CA ARG A 693 -10.09 1.21 -18.21
C ARG A 693 -11.37 0.74 -17.52
N ASP A 694 -12.18 1.71 -17.12
CA ASP A 694 -13.46 1.44 -16.49
C ASP A 694 -14.61 1.34 -17.50
N ASP A 695 -15.54 0.44 -17.20
CA ASP A 695 -16.82 0.33 -17.90
C ASP A 695 -17.94 1.06 -17.12
N ILE A 696 -18.04 2.38 -17.27
CA ILE A 696 -19.01 3.19 -16.52
C ILE A 696 -20.30 3.38 -17.33
N ASN A 697 -21.43 2.89 -16.82
CA ASN A 697 -22.75 3.02 -17.47
C ASN A 697 -22.77 2.57 -18.95
N GLY A 698 -21.95 1.57 -19.30
CA GLY A 698 -21.81 1.04 -20.65
C GLY A 698 -20.79 1.77 -21.53
N ALA A 699 -20.30 2.96 -21.12
CA ALA A 699 -19.16 3.62 -21.74
C ALA A 699 -17.86 2.85 -21.45
N LYS A 700 -16.82 3.12 -22.24
CA LYS A 700 -15.48 2.54 -22.11
C LYS A 700 -14.52 3.69 -21.85
N GLU A 701 -14.26 3.98 -20.58
CA GLU A 701 -13.54 5.17 -20.13
C GLU A 701 -12.08 4.81 -19.87
N LEU A 702 -11.17 5.37 -20.68
CA LEU A 702 -9.74 5.11 -20.57
C LEU A 702 -9.16 6.04 -19.50
N HIS A 703 -9.19 5.60 -18.24
CA HIS A 703 -8.55 6.32 -17.14
C HIS A 703 -7.02 6.23 -17.22
N VAL A 704 -6.35 6.95 -16.33
CA VAL A 704 -4.89 7.08 -16.34
C VAL A 704 -4.23 6.23 -15.25
N GLY A 705 -4.88 5.98 -14.11
CA GLY A 705 -4.45 4.96 -13.14
C GLY A 705 -5.27 4.85 -11.86
N GLU A 706 -5.28 3.66 -11.25
CA GLU A 706 -6.14 3.30 -10.10
C GLU A 706 -5.91 4.09 -8.80
N ASN A 707 -4.66 4.42 -8.48
CA ASN A 707 -4.26 4.91 -7.15
C ASN A 707 -4.06 6.43 -7.08
N GLY A 708 -4.52 7.17 -8.08
CA GLY A 708 -4.42 8.64 -8.09
C GLY A 708 -4.99 9.38 -9.30
N TYR A 709 -5.40 8.70 -10.38
CA TYR A 709 -5.90 9.32 -11.61
C TYR A 709 -7.01 8.41 -12.21
N ASP A 710 -7.96 8.03 -11.36
CA ASP A 710 -9.04 7.11 -11.69
C ASP A 710 -10.19 7.85 -12.38
N GLU A 711 -9.83 8.58 -13.43
CA GLU A 711 -10.73 9.37 -14.27
C GLU A 711 -10.08 9.63 -15.63
N MET A 712 -10.88 10.13 -16.58
CA MET A 712 -10.38 10.51 -17.91
C MET A 712 -9.78 11.92 -17.91
N PHE A 713 -8.58 12.03 -18.45
CA PHE A 713 -7.97 13.30 -18.85
C PHE A 713 -7.91 13.38 -20.38
N ASP A 714 -8.27 14.53 -20.95
CA ASP A 714 -8.49 14.68 -22.39
C ASP A 714 -7.23 14.43 -23.23
N HIS A 715 -6.11 15.07 -22.87
CA HIS A 715 -4.84 14.89 -23.58
C HIS A 715 -4.23 13.48 -23.39
N ASP A 716 -4.40 12.87 -22.21
CA ASP A 716 -4.03 11.49 -21.91
C ASP A 716 -4.81 10.51 -22.79
N THR A 717 -6.13 10.62 -22.74
CA THR A 717 -7.07 9.73 -23.44
C THR A 717 -6.76 9.71 -24.93
N ILE A 718 -6.55 10.87 -25.54
CA ILE A 718 -6.18 10.98 -26.97
C ILE A 718 -4.90 10.21 -27.27
N GLY A 719 -3.89 10.29 -26.39
CA GLY A 719 -2.64 9.55 -26.54
C GLY A 719 -2.79 8.04 -26.34
N ILE A 720 -3.56 7.61 -25.35
CA ILE A 720 -3.84 6.19 -25.08
C ILE A 720 -4.57 5.57 -26.27
N VAL A 721 -5.65 6.19 -26.76
CA VAL A 721 -6.41 5.73 -27.94
C VAL A 721 -5.50 5.64 -29.17
N SER A 722 -4.69 6.67 -29.42
CA SER A 722 -3.77 6.68 -30.56
C SER A 722 -2.75 5.53 -30.49
N THR A 723 -2.29 5.17 -29.30
CA THR A 723 -1.39 4.02 -29.09
C THR A 723 -2.12 2.70 -29.39
N LEU A 724 -3.33 2.50 -28.85
CA LEU A 724 -4.14 1.31 -29.10
C LEU A 724 -4.39 1.10 -30.60
N LEU A 725 -4.72 2.19 -31.33
CA LEU A 725 -4.89 2.15 -32.78
C LEU A 725 -3.58 1.86 -33.54
N THR A 726 -2.44 2.34 -33.03
CA THR A 726 -1.11 2.10 -33.61
C THR A 726 -0.72 0.63 -33.54
N ILE A 727 -0.96 -0.02 -32.39
CA ILE A 727 -0.72 -1.46 -32.22
C ILE A 727 -1.85 -2.33 -32.79
N GLY A 728 -2.96 -1.71 -33.18
CA GLY A 728 -4.03 -2.34 -33.96
C GLY A 728 -5.12 -3.00 -33.12
N ASP A 729 -5.34 -2.53 -31.89
CA ASP A 729 -6.54 -2.86 -31.12
C ASP A 729 -7.73 -2.04 -31.64
N PHE A 730 -8.61 -2.70 -32.37
CA PHE A 730 -9.84 -2.10 -32.91
C PHE A 730 -11.10 -2.58 -32.19
N THR A 731 -10.96 -3.36 -31.11
CA THR A 731 -12.06 -4.05 -30.42
C THR A 731 -13.15 -3.07 -29.98
N TYR A 732 -12.73 -1.97 -29.33
CA TYR A 732 -13.61 -0.91 -28.83
C TYR A 732 -13.29 0.45 -29.46
N ALA A 733 -12.58 0.48 -30.60
CA ALA A 733 -12.11 1.73 -31.20
C ALA A 733 -13.25 2.72 -31.51
N ARG A 734 -14.40 2.22 -31.97
CA ARG A 734 -15.57 3.09 -32.22
C ARG A 734 -16.16 3.65 -30.93
N ASP A 735 -16.15 2.88 -29.84
CA ASP A 735 -16.65 3.34 -28.54
C ASP A 735 -15.73 4.43 -28.00
N TYR A 736 -14.42 4.16 -27.93
CA TYR A 736 -13.41 5.14 -27.50
C TYR A 736 -13.46 6.43 -28.32
N LEU A 737 -13.54 6.34 -29.65
CA LEU A 737 -13.63 7.53 -30.50
C LEU A 737 -14.96 8.27 -30.30
N SER A 738 -16.06 7.56 -30.05
CA SER A 738 -17.37 8.19 -29.87
C SER A 738 -17.50 8.93 -28.54
N THR A 739 -16.80 8.48 -27.50
CA THR A 739 -16.77 9.11 -26.17
C THR A 739 -15.52 9.96 -25.93
N LEU A 740 -14.63 10.07 -26.93
CA LEU A 740 -13.37 10.79 -26.80
C LEU A 740 -13.60 12.25 -26.40
N PRO A 741 -13.15 12.68 -25.21
CA PRO A 741 -13.26 14.07 -24.80
C PRO A 741 -12.44 14.97 -25.71
N ALA A 742 -13.05 16.05 -26.20
CA ALA A 742 -12.34 17.06 -26.97
C ALA A 742 -11.60 18.03 -26.05
N GLN A 743 -12.21 18.40 -24.93
CA GLN A 743 -11.61 19.24 -23.91
C GLN A 743 -12.38 19.06 -22.59
N LEU A 744 -11.67 18.62 -21.55
CA LEU A 744 -12.06 18.60 -20.15
C LEU A 744 -11.21 19.61 -19.37
N GLN A 745 -9.88 19.55 -19.54
CA GLN A 745 -8.91 20.37 -18.81
C GLN A 745 -7.93 21.04 -19.78
N TYR A 746 -7.35 20.31 -20.71
CA TYR A 746 -6.23 20.79 -21.52
C TYR A 746 -6.67 21.17 -22.95
N ASP A 747 -6.38 22.42 -23.32
CA ASP A 747 -6.75 22.99 -24.63
C ASP A 747 -6.07 22.28 -25.82
N ASP A 748 -4.91 21.64 -25.61
CA ASP A 748 -4.16 20.98 -26.68
C ASP A 748 -4.87 19.74 -27.24
N ALA A 749 -5.70 19.08 -26.42
CA ALA A 749 -6.50 17.93 -26.81
C ALA A 749 -7.45 18.26 -27.97
N LYS A 750 -8.20 19.37 -27.89
CA LYS A 750 -9.18 19.74 -28.94
C LYS A 750 -8.51 20.09 -30.25
N TRP A 751 -7.32 20.70 -30.22
CA TRP A 751 -6.63 21.08 -31.44
C TRP A 751 -6.14 19.86 -32.23
N LYS A 752 -5.68 18.80 -31.55
CA LYS A 752 -5.28 17.53 -32.20
C LYS A 752 -6.37 16.45 -32.19
N TYR A 753 -7.63 16.82 -31.94
CA TYR A 753 -8.75 15.89 -31.83
C TYR A 753 -8.95 15.00 -33.07
N SER A 754 -8.59 15.49 -34.25
CA SER A 754 -8.64 14.75 -35.53
C SER A 754 -7.62 13.59 -35.62
N TRP A 755 -6.59 13.54 -34.78
CA TRP A 755 -5.48 12.61 -34.93
C TRP A 755 -5.87 11.13 -34.69
N PRO A 756 -6.55 10.75 -33.59
CA PRO A 756 -7.02 9.37 -33.40
C PRO A 756 -7.94 8.89 -34.54
N TYR A 757 -8.79 9.77 -35.06
CA TYR A 757 -9.68 9.47 -36.19
C TYR A 757 -8.90 9.24 -37.49
N ALA A 758 -7.85 10.03 -37.74
CA ALA A 758 -6.97 9.85 -38.90
C ALA A 758 -6.23 8.51 -38.84
N LEU A 759 -5.73 8.12 -37.66
CA LEU A 759 -5.15 6.78 -37.43
C LEU A 759 -6.18 5.68 -37.69
N TYR A 760 -7.39 5.79 -37.11
CA TYR A 760 -8.45 4.79 -37.31
C TYR A 760 -8.80 4.64 -38.80
N LEU A 761 -9.00 5.75 -39.50
CA LEU A 761 -9.32 5.73 -40.93
C LEU A 761 -8.21 5.11 -41.75
N GLN A 762 -6.95 5.52 -41.50
CA GLN A 762 -5.80 4.99 -42.20
C GLN A 762 -5.75 3.46 -42.06
N ARG A 763 -5.88 2.94 -40.84
CA ARG A 763 -5.75 1.51 -40.57
C ARG A 763 -6.97 0.68 -40.99
N THR A 764 -8.19 1.20 -40.90
CA THR A 764 -9.41 0.41 -41.12
C THR A 764 -10.09 0.65 -42.46
N GLY A 765 -9.91 1.84 -43.06
CA GLY A 765 -10.65 2.27 -44.24
C GLY A 765 -12.12 2.63 -43.97
N ASP A 766 -12.56 2.69 -42.71
CA ASP A 766 -13.96 2.90 -42.32
C ASP A 766 -14.41 4.36 -42.47
N LYS A 767 -14.68 4.75 -43.72
CA LYS A 767 -15.13 6.10 -44.06
C LYS A 767 -16.51 6.42 -43.51
N ASP A 768 -17.39 5.44 -43.37
CA ASP A 768 -18.76 5.65 -42.92
C ASP A 768 -18.80 6.09 -41.46
N PHE A 769 -18.01 5.44 -40.60
CA PHE A 769 -17.87 5.87 -39.22
C PHE A 769 -17.27 7.27 -39.10
N ILE A 770 -16.17 7.55 -39.81
CA ILE A 770 -15.56 8.89 -39.78
C ILE A 770 -16.54 9.95 -40.28
N ARG A 771 -17.30 9.66 -41.34
CA ARG A 771 -18.34 10.55 -41.85
C ARG A 771 -19.36 10.88 -40.76
N SER A 772 -19.80 9.88 -39.98
CA SER A 772 -20.76 10.09 -38.90
C SER A 772 -20.24 10.99 -37.76
N ARG A 773 -18.92 11.16 -37.65
CA ARG A 773 -18.25 11.99 -36.63
C ARG A 773 -17.67 13.29 -37.19
N PHE A 774 -17.72 13.49 -38.50
CA PHE A 774 -16.98 14.56 -39.19
C PHE A 774 -17.33 15.95 -38.70
N GLU A 775 -18.62 16.25 -38.44
CA GLU A 775 -19.03 17.57 -37.93
C GLU A 775 -18.45 17.86 -36.53
N THR A 776 -18.36 16.86 -35.66
CA THR A 776 -17.72 17.02 -34.34
C THR A 776 -16.22 17.26 -34.50
N ILE A 777 -15.55 16.48 -35.37
CA ILE A 777 -14.13 16.65 -35.66
C ILE A 777 -13.87 18.06 -36.21
N LYS A 778 -14.66 18.48 -37.21
CA LYS A 778 -14.62 19.81 -37.81
C LYS A 778 -14.78 20.90 -36.77
N LYS A 779 -15.83 20.83 -35.95
CA LYS A 779 -16.09 21.83 -34.89
C LYS A 779 -14.88 22.01 -33.98
N ASN A 780 -14.25 20.93 -33.53
CA ASN A 780 -13.09 20.98 -32.64
C ASN A 780 -11.84 21.50 -33.37
N THR A 781 -11.57 21.07 -34.60
CA THR A 781 -10.40 21.57 -35.35
C THR A 781 -10.52 23.06 -35.68
N HIS A 782 -11.72 23.56 -35.99
CA HIS A 782 -11.96 24.99 -36.26
C HIS A 782 -11.73 25.89 -35.05
N THR A 783 -11.63 25.36 -33.83
CA THR A 783 -11.26 26.20 -32.67
C THR A 783 -9.82 26.70 -32.77
N ILE A 784 -8.96 26.07 -33.57
CA ILE A 784 -7.59 26.52 -33.80
C ILE A 784 -7.58 27.96 -34.30
N GLU A 785 -8.38 28.29 -35.32
CA GLU A 785 -8.50 29.66 -35.84
C GLU A 785 -8.92 30.63 -34.73
N THR A 786 -9.89 30.26 -33.91
CA THR A 786 -10.42 31.15 -32.85
C THR A 786 -9.52 31.26 -31.60
N ASP A 787 -8.71 30.23 -31.33
CA ASP A 787 -7.78 30.19 -30.18
C ASP A 787 -6.41 30.80 -30.51
N ARG A 788 -6.19 31.22 -31.77
CA ARG A 788 -5.04 32.03 -32.15
C ARG A 788 -5.25 33.50 -31.75
N ILE A 789 -4.17 34.13 -31.29
CA ILE A 789 -4.17 35.57 -30.98
C ILE A 789 -4.27 36.41 -32.26
N ASP A 790 -4.31 37.74 -32.12
CA ASP A 790 -4.35 38.69 -33.25
C ASP A 790 -5.51 38.42 -34.23
N GLY A 791 -6.68 38.10 -33.68
CA GLY A 791 -7.89 37.84 -34.47
C GLY A 791 -7.80 36.63 -35.39
N GLY A 792 -7.10 35.57 -34.95
CA GLY A 792 -6.97 34.32 -35.69
C GLY A 792 -5.73 34.21 -36.57
N THR A 793 -4.81 35.18 -36.51
CA THR A 793 -3.63 35.25 -37.39
C THR A 793 -2.29 35.11 -36.65
N GLY A 794 -2.29 35.16 -35.32
CA GLY A 794 -1.10 35.00 -34.49
C GLY A 794 -0.78 33.55 -34.14
N ILE A 795 0.08 33.37 -33.14
CA ILE A 795 0.32 32.05 -32.50
C ILE A 795 -0.90 31.63 -31.65
N ILE A 796 -0.91 30.38 -31.18
CA ILE A 796 -1.93 29.92 -30.22
C ILE A 796 -1.84 30.73 -28.91
N LYS A 797 -3.00 31.02 -28.30
CA LYS A 797 -3.14 31.74 -27.02
C LYS A 797 -2.41 31.05 -25.86
N GLN A 798 -2.35 31.74 -24.72
CA GLN A 798 -1.78 31.17 -23.49
C GLN A 798 -2.67 30.08 -22.90
N THR A 799 -2.06 29.03 -22.36
CA THR A 799 -2.74 27.91 -21.69
C THR A 799 -1.95 27.42 -20.48
N ASP A 800 -2.53 26.47 -19.74
CA ASP A 800 -1.88 25.70 -18.68
C ASP A 800 -1.42 24.30 -19.14
N ALA A 801 -1.08 24.11 -20.42
CA ALA A 801 -0.77 22.80 -21.03
C ALA A 801 0.40 22.02 -20.40
N ILE A 802 1.19 22.65 -19.54
CA ILE A 802 2.29 22.05 -18.77
C ILE A 802 2.20 22.44 -17.28
N ASP A 803 0.97 22.57 -16.79
CA ASP A 803 0.59 23.03 -15.44
C ASP A 803 1.21 24.38 -15.06
N SER A 804 1.38 25.25 -16.05
CA SER A 804 1.87 26.62 -15.90
C SER A 804 1.30 27.48 -17.01
N HIS A 805 0.92 28.71 -16.67
CA HIS A 805 0.30 29.61 -17.63
C HIS A 805 1.33 30.25 -18.56
N GLY A 806 1.20 30.09 -19.87
CA GLY A 806 2.17 30.65 -20.82
C GLY A 806 1.84 30.39 -22.28
N TYR A 807 2.64 30.99 -23.17
CA TYR A 807 2.58 30.73 -24.62
C TYR A 807 3.46 29.52 -24.95
N TRP A 808 2.89 28.33 -25.10
CA TRP A 808 3.68 27.11 -25.19
C TRP A 808 3.92 26.63 -26.62
N THR A 809 5.10 26.08 -26.87
CA THR A 809 5.48 25.48 -28.16
C THR A 809 4.65 24.22 -28.46
N ILE A 810 4.34 23.43 -27.42
CA ILE A 810 3.44 22.27 -27.47
C ILE A 810 2.06 22.60 -28.07
N ASP A 811 1.50 23.77 -27.75
CA ASP A 811 0.16 24.18 -28.19
C ASP A 811 0.12 24.38 -29.70
N ASN A 812 1.11 25.12 -30.21
CA ASN A 812 1.29 25.38 -31.63
C ASN A 812 1.56 24.07 -32.40
N TRP A 813 2.38 23.17 -31.84
CA TRP A 813 2.64 21.86 -32.46
C TRP A 813 1.39 20.96 -32.46
N SER A 814 0.60 20.97 -31.38
CA SER A 814 -0.66 20.22 -31.33
C SER A 814 -1.65 20.71 -32.40
N ALA A 815 -1.79 22.03 -32.57
CA ALA A 815 -2.59 22.61 -33.63
C ALA A 815 -2.10 22.25 -35.05
N LEU A 816 -0.79 22.32 -35.30
CA LEU A 816 -0.22 21.91 -36.59
C LEU A 816 -0.46 20.41 -36.89
N THR A 817 -0.40 19.54 -35.88
CA THR A 817 -0.76 18.12 -36.00
C THR A 817 -2.23 17.94 -36.33
N GLY A 818 -3.10 18.67 -35.62
CA GLY A 818 -4.54 18.67 -35.83
C GLY A 818 -4.96 19.07 -37.23
N LEU A 819 -4.43 20.18 -37.74
CA LEU A 819 -4.69 20.65 -39.11
C LEU A 819 -4.21 19.66 -40.16
N THR A 820 -3.04 19.04 -39.95
CA THR A 820 -2.50 18.02 -40.86
C THR A 820 -3.41 16.80 -40.93
N THR A 821 -3.79 16.25 -39.78
CA THR A 821 -4.62 15.04 -39.70
C THR A 821 -6.07 15.31 -40.11
N TYR A 822 -6.61 16.50 -39.83
CA TYR A 822 -7.93 16.92 -40.33
C TYR A 822 -7.93 17.07 -41.85
N ARG A 823 -6.87 17.64 -42.44
CA ARG A 823 -6.72 17.70 -43.91
C ARG A 823 -6.71 16.30 -44.53
N TYR A 824 -6.05 15.33 -43.90
CA TYR A 824 -6.08 13.93 -44.35
C TYR A 824 -7.50 13.37 -44.36
N LEU A 825 -8.24 13.54 -43.26
CA LEU A 825 -9.65 13.10 -43.14
C LEU A 825 -10.54 13.77 -44.19
N ALA A 826 -10.48 15.09 -44.30
CA ALA A 826 -11.25 15.88 -45.26
C ALA A 826 -10.96 15.42 -46.71
N THR A 827 -9.70 15.21 -47.05
CA THR A 827 -9.30 14.70 -48.37
C THR A 827 -9.86 13.30 -48.62
N ALA A 828 -9.73 12.39 -47.65
CA ALA A 828 -10.21 11.00 -47.78
C ALA A 828 -11.73 10.90 -47.94
N LEU A 829 -12.47 11.87 -47.38
CA LEU A 829 -13.92 12.02 -47.47
C LEU A 829 -14.39 12.88 -48.65
N GLY A 830 -13.50 13.54 -49.38
CA GLY A 830 -13.88 14.42 -50.50
C GLY A 830 -14.37 15.82 -50.07
N GLU A 831 -14.11 16.24 -48.84
CA GLU A 831 -14.41 17.57 -48.30
C GLU A 831 -13.35 18.58 -48.76
N THR A 832 -13.38 18.93 -50.05
CA THR A 832 -12.30 19.72 -50.68
C THR A 832 -12.13 21.11 -50.10
N ALA A 833 -13.22 21.76 -49.67
CA ALA A 833 -13.16 23.08 -49.04
C ALA A 833 -12.48 23.03 -47.67
N GLU A 834 -12.84 22.06 -46.84
CA GLU A 834 -12.22 21.85 -45.52
C GLU A 834 -10.74 21.47 -45.65
N ALA A 835 -10.39 20.62 -46.61
CA ALA A 835 -9.00 20.26 -46.87
C ALA A 835 -8.16 21.48 -47.32
N ALA A 836 -8.74 22.40 -48.09
CA ALA A 836 -8.10 23.64 -48.51
C ALA A 836 -7.95 24.63 -47.35
N TRP A 837 -8.99 24.80 -46.53
CA TRP A 837 -8.94 25.63 -45.31
C TRP A 837 -7.86 25.12 -44.34
N ALA A 838 -7.87 23.82 -44.03
CA ALA A 838 -6.91 23.23 -43.11
C ALA A 838 -5.46 23.39 -43.58
N LYS A 839 -5.24 23.34 -44.91
CA LYS A 839 -3.92 23.61 -45.49
C LYS A 839 -3.52 25.09 -45.33
N ALA A 840 -4.42 26.02 -45.64
CA ALA A 840 -4.14 27.45 -45.54
C ALA A 840 -3.84 27.84 -44.09
N GLU A 841 -4.64 27.35 -43.15
CA GLU A 841 -4.45 27.57 -41.71
C GLU A 841 -3.14 26.95 -41.21
N TYR A 842 -2.78 25.75 -41.68
CA TYR A 842 -1.50 25.12 -41.36
C TYR A 842 -0.31 25.94 -41.86
N ASP A 843 -0.36 26.37 -43.13
CA ASP A 843 0.74 27.13 -43.75
C ASP A 843 0.95 28.48 -43.04
N ASP A 844 -0.15 29.15 -42.66
CA ASP A 844 -0.11 30.42 -41.95
C ASP A 844 0.38 30.25 -40.50
N LEU A 845 -0.18 29.30 -39.75
CA LEU A 845 0.25 29.02 -38.38
C LEU A 845 1.73 28.61 -38.33
N LEU A 846 2.20 27.73 -39.23
CA LEU A 846 3.59 27.31 -39.30
C LEU A 846 4.51 28.52 -39.52
N LYS A 847 4.13 29.41 -40.43
CA LYS A 847 4.89 30.63 -40.73
C LYS A 847 4.98 31.54 -39.51
N VAL A 848 3.87 31.86 -38.85
CA VAL A 848 3.87 32.80 -37.72
C VAL A 848 4.51 32.20 -36.47
N ALA A 849 4.31 30.91 -36.20
CA ALA A 849 4.95 30.21 -35.08
C ALA A 849 6.47 30.13 -35.28
N THR A 850 6.93 29.81 -36.49
CA THR A 850 8.37 29.81 -36.82
C THR A 850 8.98 31.20 -36.66
N ALA A 851 8.31 32.24 -37.20
CA ALA A 851 8.78 33.61 -37.07
C ALA A 851 8.86 34.08 -35.60
N ARG A 852 7.92 33.64 -34.76
CA ARG A 852 7.93 33.94 -33.33
C ARG A 852 9.08 33.23 -32.60
N ILE A 853 9.33 31.95 -32.90
CA ILE A 853 10.49 31.22 -32.38
C ILE A 853 11.79 31.90 -32.82
N ASP A 854 11.94 32.25 -34.10
CA ASP A 854 13.13 32.97 -34.59
C ASP A 854 13.37 34.29 -33.86
N GLN A 855 12.29 35.04 -33.60
CA GLN A 855 12.36 36.28 -32.83
C GLN A 855 12.85 36.02 -31.39
N THR A 856 12.26 35.04 -30.71
CA THR A 856 12.62 34.68 -29.33
C THR A 856 14.07 34.19 -29.26
N MET A 857 14.47 33.29 -30.15
CA MET A 857 15.84 32.80 -30.22
C MET A 857 16.84 33.93 -30.48
N LYS A 858 16.54 34.84 -31.41
CA LYS A 858 17.39 36.01 -31.68
C LYS A 858 17.46 36.97 -30.49
N GLN A 859 16.34 37.20 -29.81
CA GLN A 859 16.26 38.11 -28.67
C GLN A 859 17.11 37.62 -27.49
N TYR A 860 17.12 36.30 -27.24
CA TYR A 860 17.80 35.70 -26.09
C TYR A 860 19.11 34.98 -26.43
N GLY A 861 19.52 34.96 -27.71
CA GLY A 861 20.74 34.29 -28.16
C GLY A 861 20.67 32.76 -28.04
N LEU A 862 19.50 32.17 -28.29
CA LEU A 862 19.28 30.73 -28.17
C LEU A 862 19.68 30.01 -29.46
N ASP A 863 20.17 28.79 -29.32
CA ASP A 863 20.49 27.86 -30.40
C ASP A 863 19.56 26.62 -30.42
N TYR A 864 18.56 26.58 -29.54
CA TYR A 864 17.57 25.51 -29.39
C TYR A 864 16.12 26.04 -29.49
N ILE A 865 15.15 25.14 -29.61
CA ILE A 865 13.71 25.47 -29.57
C ILE A 865 13.25 25.56 -28.11
N PRO A 866 12.88 26.74 -27.60
CA PRO A 866 12.38 26.87 -26.24
C PRO A 866 11.01 26.22 -26.04
N ILE A 867 10.75 25.78 -24.80
CA ILE A 867 9.44 25.28 -24.36
C ILE A 867 8.34 26.35 -24.53
N SER A 868 8.71 27.61 -24.30
CA SER A 868 7.85 28.78 -24.47
C SER A 868 8.12 29.43 -25.83
N MET A 869 7.06 29.89 -26.49
CA MET A 869 7.16 30.67 -27.72
C MET A 869 7.84 32.02 -27.50
N VAL A 870 7.95 32.49 -26.24
CA VAL A 870 8.26 33.89 -25.92
C VAL A 870 9.37 34.07 -24.87
N GLU A 871 9.85 32.99 -24.26
CA GLU A 871 10.80 33.01 -23.13
C GLU A 871 11.81 31.84 -23.23
N PRO A 872 13.05 31.99 -22.72
CA PRO A 872 14.02 30.90 -22.67
C PRO A 872 13.73 29.91 -21.52
N ASN A 873 14.18 28.66 -21.69
CA ASN A 873 13.98 27.60 -20.69
C ASN A 873 14.64 27.95 -19.34
N GLU A 874 15.74 28.71 -19.34
CA GLU A 874 16.56 28.98 -18.15
C GLU A 874 15.96 30.02 -17.21
N THR A 875 15.03 30.85 -17.67
CA THR A 875 14.42 31.91 -16.85
C THR A 875 12.90 31.82 -16.74
N GLY A 876 12.25 30.96 -17.53
CA GLY A 876 10.81 30.74 -17.49
C GLY A 876 10.31 30.02 -16.22
N PRO A 877 8.99 29.76 -16.13
CA PRO A 877 8.39 29.12 -14.95
C PRO A 877 8.85 27.67 -14.74
N ARG A 878 9.35 27.00 -15.78
CA ARG A 878 9.84 25.60 -15.77
C ARG A 878 11.37 25.50 -15.87
N LYS A 879 12.08 26.42 -15.21
CA LYS A 879 13.54 26.58 -15.28
C LYS A 879 14.39 25.55 -14.53
N ASP A 880 13.79 24.68 -13.72
CA ASP A 880 14.55 23.59 -13.07
C ASP A 880 15.05 22.60 -14.14
N PRO A 881 16.35 22.29 -14.22
CA PRO A 881 16.86 21.32 -15.19
C PRO A 881 16.32 19.91 -14.96
N ARG A 882 15.78 19.59 -13.78
CA ARG A 882 15.19 18.28 -13.52
C ARG A 882 13.79 18.12 -14.10
N ASP A 883 13.10 19.23 -14.41
CA ASP A 883 11.75 19.22 -14.95
C ASP A 883 11.76 18.79 -16.43
N ALA A 884 11.08 17.69 -16.76
CA ALA A 884 11.06 17.09 -18.09
C ALA A 884 10.29 17.92 -19.14
N ASN A 885 9.52 18.93 -18.71
CA ASN A 885 8.71 19.75 -19.62
C ASN A 885 9.52 20.50 -20.67
N TRP A 886 10.85 20.63 -20.51
CA TRP A 886 11.73 21.17 -21.56
C TRP A 886 11.56 20.46 -22.92
N ALA A 887 11.13 19.20 -22.91
CA ALA A 887 10.86 18.38 -24.10
C ALA A 887 9.35 18.16 -24.38
N SER A 888 8.44 18.87 -23.69
CA SER A 888 6.97 18.70 -23.81
C SER A 888 6.46 18.70 -25.25
N MET A 889 6.93 19.62 -26.10
CA MET A 889 6.56 19.68 -27.52
C MET A 889 6.95 18.42 -28.31
N PHE A 890 8.02 17.72 -27.92
CA PHE A 890 8.51 16.52 -28.61
C PHE A 890 7.66 15.28 -28.40
N LEU A 891 6.96 15.19 -27.27
CA LEU A 891 6.03 14.11 -27.00
C LEU A 891 4.58 14.55 -27.24
N PHE A 892 4.15 15.60 -26.54
CA PHE A 892 2.74 15.94 -26.46
C PHE A 892 2.26 16.69 -27.70
N GLY A 893 3.13 17.49 -28.35
CA GLY A 893 2.81 18.28 -29.53
C GLY A 893 2.61 17.45 -30.80
N ARG A 894 3.22 16.26 -30.91
CA ARG A 894 3.08 15.26 -32.00
C ARG A 894 3.47 15.72 -33.43
N TRP A 895 3.71 17.01 -33.66
CA TRP A 895 3.92 17.55 -35.01
C TRP A 895 5.13 16.97 -35.71
N ALA A 896 6.26 16.85 -35.01
CA ALA A 896 7.52 16.40 -35.59
C ALA A 896 7.39 15.02 -36.27
N TRP A 897 6.91 14.01 -35.55
CA TRP A 897 6.84 12.64 -36.06
C TRP A 897 5.47 12.27 -36.65
N ASP A 898 4.39 12.37 -35.87
CA ASP A 898 3.05 11.99 -36.34
C ASP A 898 2.56 12.95 -37.45
N GLY A 899 2.87 14.25 -37.35
CA GLY A 899 2.62 15.18 -38.46
C GLY A 899 3.35 14.75 -39.74
N TYR A 900 4.62 14.33 -39.65
CA TYR A 900 5.37 13.80 -40.80
C TYR A 900 4.71 12.53 -41.39
N LEU A 901 4.28 11.60 -40.55
CA LEU A 901 3.56 10.40 -41.00
C LEU A 901 2.27 10.76 -41.75
N PHE A 902 1.57 11.81 -41.33
CA PHE A 902 0.36 12.33 -42.00
C PHE A 902 0.63 13.38 -43.10
N GLY A 903 1.88 13.56 -43.51
CA GLY A 903 2.23 14.36 -44.68
C GLY A 903 2.33 15.87 -44.43
N ALA A 904 2.58 16.29 -43.19
CA ALA A 904 2.89 17.68 -42.86
C ALA A 904 4.10 18.18 -43.66
N ALA A 905 3.97 19.34 -44.30
CA ALA A 905 5.09 20.03 -44.91
C ALA A 905 5.86 20.79 -43.82
N GLN A 906 6.91 20.16 -43.29
CA GLN A 906 7.72 20.72 -42.21
C GLN A 906 8.93 21.45 -42.77
N SER A 907 9.17 22.67 -42.29
CA SER A 907 10.28 23.52 -42.72
C SER A 907 10.58 24.61 -41.69
N GLY A 908 11.74 25.23 -41.80
CA GLY A 908 12.14 26.36 -40.95
C GLY A 908 12.64 25.91 -39.58
N THR A 909 12.94 26.89 -38.73
CA THR A 909 13.71 26.70 -37.49
C THR A 909 13.12 25.67 -36.53
N MET A 910 11.79 25.62 -36.38
CA MET A 910 11.14 24.60 -35.52
C MET A 910 11.37 23.16 -36.00
N PHE A 911 11.65 22.95 -37.29
CA PHE A 911 12.04 21.66 -37.85
C PHE A 911 13.56 21.47 -37.81
N ASP A 912 14.31 22.48 -38.25
CA ASP A 912 15.77 22.40 -38.41
C ASP A 912 16.51 22.20 -37.07
N LYS A 913 15.90 22.58 -35.94
CA LYS A 913 16.52 22.57 -34.60
C LYS A 913 16.08 21.44 -33.67
N ILE A 914 15.44 20.39 -34.20
CA ILE A 914 15.02 19.25 -33.37
C ILE A 914 16.23 18.61 -32.65
N ASP A 915 17.29 18.25 -33.38
CA ASP A 915 18.49 17.63 -32.80
C ASP A 915 19.25 18.61 -31.88
N ASP A 916 19.40 19.89 -32.29
CA ASP A 916 20.00 20.95 -31.45
C ASP A 916 19.32 21.06 -30.08
N THR A 917 17.99 20.91 -30.05
CA THR A 917 17.21 21.02 -28.82
C THR A 917 17.38 19.81 -27.89
N TYR A 918 17.52 18.60 -28.44
CA TYR A 918 17.91 17.43 -27.65
C TYR A 918 19.31 17.63 -27.06
N THR A 919 20.28 18.06 -27.87
CA THR A 919 21.64 18.38 -27.43
C THR A 919 21.62 19.37 -26.27
N HIS A 920 20.94 20.51 -26.43
CA HIS A 920 20.80 21.52 -25.38
C HIS A 920 20.17 20.96 -24.10
N GLY A 921 19.08 20.20 -24.23
CA GLY A 921 18.39 19.60 -23.09
C GLY A 921 19.27 18.65 -22.29
N PHE A 922 20.07 17.82 -22.96
CA PHE A 922 21.02 16.92 -22.30
C PHE A 922 22.21 17.66 -21.67
N GLU A 923 22.77 18.65 -22.37
CA GLU A 923 23.85 19.49 -21.84
C GLU A 923 23.40 20.27 -20.59
N ARG A 924 22.19 20.83 -20.61
CA ARG A 924 21.56 21.50 -19.47
C ARG A 924 21.39 20.58 -18.25
N ARG A 925 21.29 19.27 -18.49
CA ARG A 925 20.98 18.27 -17.45
C ARG A 925 22.18 17.44 -16.99
N LYS A 926 23.36 17.67 -17.55
CA LYS A 926 24.59 16.89 -17.24
C LYS A 926 24.97 16.85 -15.75
N ASP A 927 24.59 17.88 -14.98
CA ASP A 927 24.91 17.97 -13.55
C ASP A 927 23.85 17.29 -12.66
N VAL A 928 22.68 16.93 -13.22
CA VAL A 928 21.55 16.31 -12.50
C VAL A 928 21.14 14.94 -13.07
N SER A 929 21.76 14.50 -14.16
CA SER A 929 21.54 13.22 -14.83
C SER A 929 22.87 12.64 -15.30
N ASP A 930 23.08 11.34 -15.10
CA ASP A 930 24.27 10.60 -15.52
C ASP A 930 24.17 10.06 -16.96
N THR A 931 23.02 10.25 -17.61
CA THR A 931 22.75 9.75 -18.95
C THR A 931 21.84 10.68 -19.76
N ILE A 932 21.96 10.59 -21.09
CA ILE A 932 21.04 11.23 -22.05
C ILE A 932 19.73 10.45 -22.21
N TYR A 933 19.65 9.21 -21.70
CA TYR A 933 18.44 8.39 -21.84
C TYR A 933 17.39 8.64 -20.76
N ASN A 934 17.65 9.59 -19.87
CA ASN A 934 16.71 10.09 -18.88
C ASN A 934 16.41 11.56 -19.23
N PHE A 935 15.15 11.96 -19.30
CA PHE A 935 14.66 13.31 -19.62
C PHE A 935 14.31 14.15 -18.38
N GLY A 936 14.19 13.50 -17.22
CA GLY A 936 13.78 14.11 -15.95
C GLY A 936 12.36 13.71 -15.57
N GLY A 937 11.86 14.33 -14.51
CA GLY A 937 10.52 14.11 -13.98
C GLY A 937 9.75 15.40 -13.79
N TYR A 938 8.83 15.42 -12.83
CA TYR A 938 7.97 16.57 -12.50
C TYR A 938 8.13 16.97 -11.03
N PRO A 939 7.53 18.09 -10.57
CA PRO A 939 7.68 18.54 -9.19
C PRO A 939 7.35 17.52 -8.10
N HIS A 940 6.47 16.56 -8.40
CA HIS A 940 6.07 15.44 -7.55
C HIS A 940 6.91 14.16 -7.74
N GLY A 941 8.02 14.24 -8.46
CA GLY A 941 8.99 13.16 -8.65
C GLY A 941 9.97 13.52 -9.77
N TYR A 942 11.14 14.06 -9.42
CA TYR A 942 12.07 14.71 -10.36
C TYR A 942 13.08 13.79 -11.05
N PHE A 943 13.24 12.54 -10.59
CA PHE A 943 14.32 11.69 -11.09
C PHE A 943 14.07 11.27 -12.54
N SER A 944 12.85 10.83 -12.85
CA SER A 944 12.41 10.44 -14.18
C SER A 944 10.88 10.52 -14.27
N SER A 945 10.29 10.01 -15.35
CA SER A 945 8.84 10.02 -15.55
C SER A 945 8.36 8.80 -16.34
N ALA A 946 7.06 8.49 -16.25
CA ALA A 946 6.41 7.49 -17.10
C ALA A 946 6.50 7.84 -18.60
N TYR A 947 6.72 9.12 -18.94
CA TYR A 947 6.82 9.62 -20.31
C TYR A 947 8.23 9.52 -20.91
N ASN A 948 9.23 9.14 -20.12
CA ASN A 948 10.64 9.26 -20.47
C ASN A 948 11.00 8.69 -21.85
N ALA A 949 10.48 7.51 -22.20
CA ALA A 949 10.67 6.95 -23.54
C ALA A 949 9.93 7.75 -24.63
N GLY A 950 8.71 8.18 -24.35
CA GLY A 950 7.87 8.94 -25.28
C GLY A 950 8.53 10.23 -25.78
N TYR A 951 9.33 10.91 -24.95
CA TYR A 951 10.10 12.09 -25.37
C TYR A 951 11.07 11.83 -26.53
N GLY A 952 11.44 10.58 -26.79
CA GLY A 952 12.20 10.19 -27.98
C GLY A 952 11.42 10.23 -29.30
N SER A 953 10.11 10.51 -29.29
CA SER A 953 9.28 10.45 -30.50
C SER A 953 9.71 11.46 -31.58
N ALA A 954 9.99 12.72 -31.21
CA ALA A 954 10.43 13.72 -32.19
C ALA A 954 11.84 13.44 -32.73
N ALA A 955 12.67 12.70 -31.98
CA ALA A 955 14.01 12.30 -32.43
C ALA A 955 13.96 11.39 -33.67
N LEU A 956 12.87 10.66 -33.87
CA LEU A 956 12.64 9.95 -35.13
C LEU A 956 12.60 10.91 -36.30
N ARG A 957 12.16 12.17 -36.14
CA ARG A 957 12.19 13.14 -37.24
C ARG A 957 13.58 13.75 -37.47
N GLY A 958 14.40 13.82 -36.42
CA GLY A 958 15.81 14.16 -36.45
C GLY A 958 16.70 13.02 -36.99
N GLU A 959 18.01 13.20 -36.91
CA GLU A 959 18.99 12.26 -37.47
C GLU A 959 20.00 11.73 -36.43
N GLU A 960 20.36 12.52 -35.42
CA GLU A 960 21.37 12.17 -34.41
C GLU A 960 20.84 11.22 -33.33
N TYR A 961 19.63 11.50 -32.81
CA TYR A 961 19.12 10.89 -31.58
C TYR A 961 18.02 9.83 -31.80
N ARG A 962 17.95 9.25 -33.00
CA ARG A 962 16.83 8.38 -33.42
C ARG A 962 16.57 7.15 -32.54
N ASP A 963 17.56 6.71 -31.75
CA ASP A 963 17.45 5.55 -30.86
C ASP A 963 16.90 5.88 -29.45
N LEU A 964 16.70 7.17 -29.12
CA LEU A 964 16.27 7.62 -27.80
C LEU A 964 15.02 6.90 -27.31
N GLY A 965 14.00 6.71 -28.15
CA GLY A 965 12.75 6.05 -27.74
C GLY A 965 12.98 4.66 -27.15
N ILE A 966 13.81 3.84 -27.81
CA ILE A 966 14.14 2.48 -27.33
C ILE A 966 15.09 2.54 -26.14
N LYS A 967 16.15 3.35 -26.21
CA LYS A 967 17.18 3.42 -25.15
C LYS A 967 16.63 4.00 -23.85
N SER A 968 15.76 5.00 -23.92
CA SER A 968 15.05 5.55 -22.78
C SER A 968 14.05 4.58 -22.17
N TYR A 969 13.43 3.70 -22.97
CA TYR A 969 12.57 2.64 -22.42
C TYR A 969 13.40 1.56 -21.70
N GLN A 970 14.57 1.19 -22.23
CA GLN A 970 15.51 0.32 -21.52
C GLN A 970 15.95 0.96 -20.19
N TYR A 971 16.28 2.25 -20.20
CA TYR A 971 16.60 2.99 -18.97
C TYR A 971 15.45 2.95 -17.95
N MET A 972 14.21 3.14 -18.39
CA MET A 972 13.05 3.07 -17.51
C MET A 972 12.92 1.72 -16.81
N ILE A 973 13.12 0.61 -17.55
CA ILE A 973 13.13 -0.74 -17.00
C ILE A 973 14.30 -0.91 -16.02
N ASP A 974 15.48 -0.38 -16.35
CA ASP A 974 16.67 -0.55 -15.54
C ASP A 974 16.67 0.27 -14.24
N LYS A 975 15.94 1.39 -14.18
CA LYS A 975 16.14 2.41 -13.14
C LYS A 975 14.90 2.99 -12.47
N THR A 976 13.71 2.94 -13.10
CA THR A 976 12.62 3.84 -12.69
C THR A 976 11.27 3.17 -12.41
N MET A 977 11.16 1.85 -12.56
CA MET A 977 9.97 1.11 -12.12
C MET A 977 9.69 1.32 -10.63
N SER A 978 8.40 1.36 -10.28
CA SER A 978 7.91 1.28 -8.88
C SER A 978 6.92 0.12 -8.67
N GLY A 979 6.64 -0.64 -9.73
CA GLY A 979 6.07 -1.98 -9.70
C GLY A 979 6.47 -2.75 -10.98
N PRO A 980 6.17 -4.04 -11.13
CA PRO A 980 6.57 -4.83 -12.29
C PRO A 980 6.03 -4.20 -13.59
N PHE A 981 6.92 -3.53 -14.34
CA PHE A 981 6.58 -2.69 -15.50
C PHE A 981 5.50 -1.61 -15.20
N GLY A 982 5.52 -1.06 -13.99
CA GLY A 982 4.71 0.09 -13.57
C GLY A 982 5.61 1.28 -13.23
N TRP A 983 5.23 2.46 -13.72
CA TRP A 983 5.90 3.73 -13.43
C TRP A 983 4.91 4.78 -12.92
N TRP A 984 5.39 5.59 -11.97
CA TRP A 984 4.73 6.83 -11.58
C TRP A 984 4.85 7.90 -12.66
N GLU A 985 3.91 8.84 -12.69
CA GLU A 985 3.96 10.01 -13.59
C GLU A 985 5.28 10.76 -13.42
N GLY A 986 5.56 11.21 -12.20
CA GLY A 986 6.84 11.72 -11.74
C GLY A 986 7.47 10.69 -10.80
N VAL A 987 8.68 10.23 -11.11
CA VAL A 987 9.37 9.15 -10.38
C VAL A 987 10.36 9.73 -9.38
N ASP A 988 10.36 9.21 -8.16
CA ASP A 988 11.34 9.57 -7.12
C ASP A 988 12.74 9.01 -7.43
N TYR A 989 13.76 9.59 -6.80
CA TYR A 989 15.12 9.03 -6.86
C TYR A 989 15.17 7.61 -6.26
N PRO A 990 16.01 6.71 -6.81
CA PRO A 990 16.28 5.41 -6.21
C PRO A 990 16.77 5.56 -4.77
N SER A 991 16.42 4.59 -3.93
CA SER A 991 16.79 4.58 -2.52
C SER A 991 17.38 3.22 -2.14
N ALA A 992 18.55 3.23 -1.51
CA ALA A 992 19.17 2.02 -0.98
C ALA A 992 18.29 1.29 0.05
N ASP A 993 17.44 2.05 0.75
CA ASP A 993 16.50 1.57 1.77
C ASP A 993 15.22 0.95 1.15
N SER A 994 15.04 1.05 -0.17
CA SER A 994 13.93 0.39 -0.87
C SER A 994 13.95 -1.12 -0.60
N PRO A 995 12.82 -1.76 -0.21
CA PRO A 995 12.79 -3.19 0.02
C PRO A 995 12.83 -4.00 -1.29
N TRP A 996 12.77 -3.39 -2.48
CA TRP A 996 12.83 -4.16 -3.72
C TRP A 996 14.24 -4.71 -3.98
N ASN A 997 14.33 -5.96 -4.45
CA ASN A 997 15.59 -6.64 -4.79
C ASN A 997 16.32 -6.09 -6.03
N ILE A 998 15.83 -5.00 -6.60
CA ILE A 998 16.43 -4.26 -7.71
C ILE A 998 16.56 -2.78 -7.30
N ASP A 999 17.58 -2.10 -7.83
CA ASP A 999 17.91 -0.71 -7.49
C ASP A 999 17.01 0.27 -8.24
N HIS A 1000 15.85 0.56 -7.63
CA HIS A 1000 14.73 1.25 -8.25
C HIS A 1000 14.11 2.30 -7.33
N ALA A 1001 13.30 3.19 -7.92
CA ALA A 1001 12.60 4.25 -7.23
C ALA A 1001 11.70 3.73 -6.11
N ARG A 1002 11.65 4.44 -4.98
CA ARG A 1002 10.78 4.11 -3.85
C ARG A 1002 9.28 4.43 -4.10
N GLY A 1003 8.98 5.05 -5.22
CA GLY A 1003 7.65 5.56 -5.57
C GLY A 1003 7.73 6.79 -6.47
N GLY A 1004 6.75 7.66 -6.32
CA GLY A 1004 6.60 8.89 -7.08
C GLY A 1004 5.26 9.56 -6.77
N GLY A 1005 4.89 10.53 -7.59
CA GLY A 1005 3.56 11.15 -7.55
C GLY A 1005 2.78 10.91 -8.85
N GLY A 1006 1.50 11.24 -8.83
CA GLY A 1006 0.58 10.93 -9.93
C GLY A 1006 -0.21 9.67 -9.61
N SER A 1007 -0.17 8.70 -10.52
CA SER A 1007 -0.60 7.31 -10.31
C SER A 1007 0.52 6.33 -10.68
N ASN A 1008 0.46 5.10 -10.19
CA ASN A 1008 1.25 3.97 -10.66
C ASN A 1008 0.37 2.72 -10.70
N GLN A 1009 0.12 2.12 -11.85
CA GLN A 1009 0.68 2.42 -13.17
C GLN A 1009 0.09 3.71 -13.78
N HIS A 1010 0.93 4.53 -14.40
CA HIS A 1010 0.49 5.71 -15.14
C HIS A 1010 0.35 5.42 -16.64
N MET A 1011 -0.88 5.21 -17.12
CA MET A 1011 -1.10 4.58 -18.42
C MET A 1011 -0.89 5.45 -19.63
N TRP A 1012 -1.05 6.77 -19.54
CA TRP A 1012 -0.69 7.61 -20.67
C TRP A 1012 0.81 7.51 -20.96
N GLY A 1013 1.65 7.83 -19.98
CA GLY A 1013 3.11 7.67 -20.07
C GLY A 1013 3.54 6.30 -20.62
N GLN A 1014 3.07 5.21 -20.03
CA GLN A 1014 3.40 3.85 -20.48
C GLN A 1014 2.89 3.54 -21.91
N SER A 1015 1.72 4.05 -22.30
CA SER A 1015 1.22 3.92 -23.68
C SER A 1015 2.16 4.64 -24.67
N THR A 1016 2.70 5.80 -24.30
CA THR A 1016 3.64 6.53 -25.18
C THR A 1016 4.98 5.80 -25.36
N ALA A 1017 5.46 5.11 -24.32
CA ALA A 1017 6.63 4.23 -24.40
C ALA A 1017 6.38 3.05 -25.38
N THR A 1018 5.17 2.49 -25.35
CA THR A 1018 4.75 1.46 -26.31
C THR A 1018 4.71 2.02 -27.74
N LYS A 1019 4.10 3.19 -27.93
CA LYS A 1019 3.97 3.81 -29.26
C LYS A 1019 5.34 4.08 -29.88
N VAL A 1020 6.26 4.72 -29.14
CA VAL A 1020 7.59 5.05 -29.67
C VAL A 1020 8.43 3.81 -29.94
N LEU A 1021 8.24 2.72 -29.17
CA LEU A 1021 8.87 1.43 -29.47
C LEU A 1021 8.42 0.91 -30.85
N PHE A 1022 7.11 0.93 -31.14
CA PHE A 1022 6.60 0.54 -32.45
C PHE A 1022 7.07 1.49 -33.55
N ASP A 1023 6.92 2.80 -33.37
CA ASP A 1023 7.33 3.79 -34.37
C ASP A 1023 8.84 3.70 -34.71
N SER A 1024 9.67 3.31 -33.74
CA SER A 1024 11.10 3.04 -33.95
C SER A 1024 11.36 1.81 -34.81
N LEU A 1025 10.51 0.78 -34.69
CA LEU A 1025 10.63 -0.50 -35.40
C LEU A 1025 9.94 -0.50 -36.76
N ILE A 1026 8.75 0.11 -36.85
CA ILE A 1026 7.88 0.16 -38.01
C ILE A 1026 6.83 1.28 -37.88
N ALA A 1027 6.66 2.06 -38.94
CA ALA A 1027 5.59 3.06 -39.04
C ALA A 1027 5.02 3.12 -40.46
N GLU A 1028 3.79 3.58 -40.63
CA GLU A 1028 3.17 3.75 -41.97
C GLU A 1028 2.73 5.20 -42.17
N LYS A 1029 3.16 5.78 -43.28
CA LYS A 1029 2.76 7.11 -43.74
C LYS A 1029 1.36 7.09 -44.36
N SER A 1030 0.69 8.24 -44.34
CA SER A 1030 -0.62 8.47 -44.96
C SER A 1030 -0.66 8.21 -46.48
N ASP A 1031 0.51 8.24 -47.15
CA ASP A 1031 0.67 7.86 -48.56
C ASP A 1031 0.79 6.34 -48.79
N GLY A 1032 0.73 5.54 -47.73
CA GLY A 1032 0.83 4.07 -47.73
C GLY A 1032 2.27 3.53 -47.71
N THR A 1033 3.29 4.38 -47.61
CA THR A 1033 4.69 3.93 -47.48
C THR A 1033 4.95 3.45 -46.06
N VAL A 1034 5.58 2.28 -45.91
CA VAL A 1034 5.97 1.73 -44.60
C VAL A 1034 7.46 1.96 -44.35
N ILE A 1035 7.79 2.64 -43.24
CA ILE A 1035 9.14 2.86 -42.74
C ILE A 1035 9.52 1.71 -41.80
N ILE A 1036 10.74 1.18 -41.92
CA ILE A 1036 11.24 0.06 -41.12
C ILE A 1036 12.56 0.43 -40.47
N GLY A 1037 12.60 0.29 -39.13
CA GLY A 1037 13.80 0.30 -38.31
C GLY A 1037 14.45 1.68 -38.07
N ARG A 1038 13.69 2.77 -38.23
CA ARG A 1038 14.22 4.14 -38.14
C ARG A 1038 14.85 4.47 -36.78
N GLY A 1039 14.30 3.94 -35.69
CA GLY A 1039 14.81 4.14 -34.34
C GLY A 1039 15.57 2.95 -33.76
N VAL A 1040 15.95 1.97 -34.58
CA VAL A 1040 16.68 0.78 -34.10
C VAL A 1040 18.09 1.17 -33.64
N PRO A 1041 18.48 0.87 -32.38
CA PRO A 1041 19.83 1.16 -31.88
C PRO A 1041 20.90 0.47 -32.72
N ASN A 1042 22.03 1.16 -32.94
CA ASN A 1042 23.12 0.64 -33.75
C ASN A 1042 23.71 -0.66 -33.17
N GLU A 1043 23.75 -0.82 -31.85
CA GLU A 1043 24.22 -2.05 -31.20
C GLU A 1043 23.37 -3.29 -31.54
N TRP A 1044 22.10 -3.13 -31.89
CA TRP A 1044 21.22 -4.24 -32.28
C TRP A 1044 21.57 -4.78 -33.67
N ILE A 1045 22.23 -3.97 -34.50
CA ILE A 1045 22.70 -4.38 -35.82
C ILE A 1045 24.04 -5.12 -35.74
N ARG A 1046 24.87 -4.85 -34.72
CA ARG A 1046 26.26 -5.32 -34.62
C ARG A 1046 26.44 -6.81 -34.30
N THR A 1047 25.52 -7.43 -33.57
CA THR A 1047 25.81 -8.65 -32.76
C THR A 1047 25.14 -9.93 -33.29
N GLN A 1048 24.88 -10.02 -34.59
CA GLN A 1048 24.09 -11.11 -35.20
C GLN A 1048 22.68 -11.26 -34.60
N GLN A 1049 22.14 -10.15 -34.12
CA GLN A 1049 20.86 -10.12 -33.44
C GLN A 1049 19.70 -10.11 -34.44
N LYS A 1050 18.53 -10.52 -33.93
CA LYS A 1050 17.29 -10.60 -34.69
C LYS A 1050 16.29 -9.60 -34.14
N ILE A 1051 15.56 -8.97 -35.05
CA ILE A 1051 14.40 -8.15 -34.74
C ILE A 1051 13.25 -8.75 -35.54
N GLY A 1052 12.13 -9.04 -34.90
CA GLY A 1052 11.00 -9.64 -35.56
C GLY A 1052 9.68 -9.11 -35.03
N LEU A 1053 8.74 -8.85 -35.94
CA LEU A 1053 7.37 -8.49 -35.61
C LEU A 1053 6.38 -9.09 -36.61
N ASN A 1054 5.15 -9.31 -36.17
CA ASN A 1054 4.04 -9.74 -36.99
C ASN A 1054 2.76 -8.98 -36.65
N GLY A 1055 1.80 -8.96 -37.58
CA GLY A 1055 0.46 -8.41 -37.30
C GLY A 1055 0.38 -6.89 -37.18
N TYR A 1056 1.41 -6.12 -37.57
CA TYR A 1056 1.36 -4.66 -37.52
C TYR A 1056 0.26 -4.13 -38.47
N PRO A 1057 -0.68 -3.31 -37.99
CA PRO A 1057 -1.77 -2.79 -38.82
C PRO A 1057 -1.21 -1.85 -39.89
N VAL A 1058 -1.58 -2.10 -41.14
CA VAL A 1058 -1.34 -1.20 -42.29
C VAL A 1058 -2.66 -0.87 -42.98
N THR A 1059 -2.61 0.04 -43.94
CA THR A 1059 -3.80 0.65 -44.56
C THR A 1059 -4.89 -0.36 -44.96
N ASN A 1060 -6.17 0.00 -44.76
CA ASN A 1060 -7.35 -0.79 -45.17
C ASN A 1060 -7.40 -2.24 -44.61
N GLY A 1061 -7.08 -2.40 -43.33
CA GLY A 1061 -7.19 -3.67 -42.61
C GLY A 1061 -6.05 -4.65 -42.86
N GLY A 1062 -5.00 -4.23 -43.58
CA GLY A 1062 -3.83 -5.07 -43.83
C GLY A 1062 -3.01 -5.33 -42.56
N ARG A 1063 -2.29 -6.44 -42.53
CA ARG A 1063 -1.39 -6.83 -41.44
C ARG A 1063 -0.03 -7.21 -42.01
N LEU A 1064 1.01 -6.49 -41.59
CA LEU A 1064 2.38 -6.69 -42.04
C LEU A 1064 3.24 -7.30 -40.92
N GLY A 1065 4.22 -8.11 -41.29
CA GLY A 1065 5.29 -8.54 -40.40
C GLY A 1065 6.65 -8.43 -41.08
N TYR A 1066 7.72 -8.42 -40.29
CA TYR A 1066 9.06 -8.58 -40.82
C TYR A 1066 9.98 -9.35 -39.86
N GLN A 1067 11.03 -9.92 -40.43
CA GLN A 1067 12.21 -10.37 -39.70
C GLN A 1067 13.45 -9.67 -40.27
N LEU A 1068 14.23 -9.05 -39.40
CA LEU A 1068 15.50 -8.42 -39.69
C LEU A 1068 16.61 -9.20 -38.98
N THR A 1069 17.62 -9.61 -39.73
CA THR A 1069 18.76 -10.38 -39.20
C THR A 1069 20.07 -9.79 -39.69
N THR A 1070 21.08 -9.78 -38.83
CA THR A 1070 22.42 -9.34 -39.21
C THR A 1070 23.43 -10.48 -39.16
N ALA A 1071 24.40 -10.46 -40.08
CA ALA A 1071 25.48 -11.44 -40.16
C ALA A 1071 26.73 -10.77 -40.75
N GLY A 1072 27.67 -10.39 -39.89
CA GLY A 1072 28.85 -9.63 -40.30
C GLY A 1072 28.46 -8.28 -40.91
N LYS A 1073 28.80 -8.08 -42.19
CA LYS A 1073 28.42 -6.88 -42.96
C LYS A 1073 27.04 -6.98 -43.62
N THR A 1074 26.32 -8.08 -43.43
CA THR A 1074 25.06 -8.33 -44.14
C THR A 1074 23.88 -8.06 -43.23
N VAL A 1075 22.93 -7.26 -43.70
CA VAL A 1075 21.61 -7.08 -43.09
C VAL A 1075 20.57 -7.67 -44.03
N THR A 1076 19.72 -8.57 -43.53
CA THR A 1076 18.64 -9.19 -44.31
C THR A 1076 17.30 -8.77 -43.72
N LEU A 1077 16.40 -8.30 -44.58
CA LEU A 1077 15.02 -8.00 -44.25
C LEU A 1077 14.10 -8.97 -45.00
N GLN A 1078 13.26 -9.69 -44.28
CA GLN A 1078 12.21 -10.54 -44.82
C GLN A 1078 10.84 -9.98 -44.40
N LEU A 1079 10.00 -9.62 -45.37
CA LEU A 1079 8.65 -9.11 -45.15
C LEU A 1079 7.62 -10.24 -45.32
N THR A 1080 6.59 -10.22 -44.47
CA THR A 1080 5.52 -11.22 -44.41
C THR A 1080 4.15 -10.55 -44.23
N GLY A 1081 3.06 -11.32 -44.39
CA GLY A 1081 1.69 -10.78 -44.33
C GLY A 1081 1.28 -10.07 -45.62
N ASN A 1082 0.52 -8.97 -45.50
CA ASN A 1082 -0.02 -8.23 -46.64
C ASN A 1082 1.02 -7.30 -47.30
N THR A 1083 2.08 -7.87 -47.87
CA THR A 1083 3.19 -7.09 -48.48
C THR A 1083 2.80 -6.31 -49.75
N SER A 1084 1.61 -6.57 -50.30
CA SER A 1084 1.06 -5.84 -51.43
C SER A 1084 0.13 -4.71 -51.02
N THR A 1085 -0.19 -4.53 -49.73
CA THR A 1085 -1.09 -3.45 -49.28
C THR A 1085 -0.36 -2.09 -49.21
N PRO A 1086 0.84 -1.98 -48.62
CA PRO A 1086 1.64 -0.76 -48.69
C PRO A 1086 1.94 -0.32 -50.12
N THR A 1087 2.09 0.99 -50.34
CA THR A 1087 2.47 1.57 -51.64
C THR A 1087 3.97 1.44 -51.93
N GLY A 1088 4.76 1.23 -50.88
CA GLY A 1088 6.20 0.97 -50.92
C GLY A 1088 6.77 0.82 -49.52
N TYR A 1089 8.09 0.62 -49.43
CA TYR A 1089 8.80 0.53 -48.16
C TYR A 1089 10.02 1.43 -48.13
N SER A 1090 10.44 1.81 -46.92
CA SER A 1090 11.65 2.55 -46.64
C SER A 1090 12.42 1.87 -45.51
N LEU A 1091 13.58 1.28 -45.81
CA LEU A 1091 14.47 0.73 -44.78
C LEU A 1091 15.45 1.82 -44.33
N GLU A 1092 15.41 2.17 -43.04
CA GLU A 1092 16.02 3.40 -42.50
C GLU A 1092 16.84 3.16 -41.23
N LEU A 1093 17.65 2.10 -41.16
CA LEU A 1093 18.47 1.86 -39.97
C LEU A 1093 19.55 2.95 -39.84
N PRO A 1094 19.81 3.50 -38.63
CA PRO A 1094 20.91 4.45 -38.43
C PRO A 1094 22.27 3.93 -38.93
N ALA A 1095 22.48 2.62 -38.85
CA ALA A 1095 23.64 1.89 -39.35
C ALA A 1095 23.91 2.00 -40.86
N LEU A 1096 22.90 2.38 -41.66
CA LEU A 1096 23.02 2.48 -43.11
C LEU A 1096 23.63 3.81 -43.57
N ARG A 1097 23.63 4.83 -42.73
CA ARG A 1097 24.10 6.17 -43.09
C ARG A 1097 25.54 6.14 -43.56
N ASN A 1098 25.78 6.55 -44.81
CA ASN A 1098 27.08 6.49 -45.50
C ASN A 1098 27.75 5.10 -45.53
N ASN A 1099 27.02 4.02 -45.22
CA ASN A 1099 27.60 2.70 -45.00
C ASN A 1099 27.05 1.62 -45.94
N ILE A 1100 26.18 1.95 -46.90
CA ILE A 1100 25.61 0.96 -47.83
C ILE A 1100 26.62 0.65 -48.95
N ALA A 1101 27.13 -0.59 -49.02
CA ALA A 1101 27.98 -1.05 -50.13
C ALA A 1101 27.16 -1.59 -51.30
N TYR A 1102 26.13 -2.41 -51.02
CA TYR A 1102 25.31 -3.07 -52.03
C TYR A 1102 23.91 -3.41 -51.49
N VAL A 1103 22.90 -3.40 -52.37
CA VAL A 1103 21.52 -3.80 -52.05
C VAL A 1103 21.01 -4.78 -53.11
N ALA A 1104 20.64 -5.98 -52.68
CA ALA A 1104 19.96 -6.99 -53.50
C ALA A 1104 18.44 -6.87 -53.35
N ALA A 1105 17.83 -5.94 -54.10
CA ALA A 1105 16.39 -5.84 -54.26
C ALA A 1105 16.06 -5.16 -55.59
N LYS A 1106 15.20 -5.79 -56.41
CA LYS A 1106 14.83 -5.26 -57.73
C LYS A 1106 14.06 -3.95 -57.57
N GLY A 1107 14.48 -2.89 -58.27
CA GLY A 1107 13.81 -1.59 -58.25
C GLY A 1107 14.06 -0.77 -56.98
N ALA A 1108 15.00 -1.17 -56.13
CA ALA A 1108 15.38 -0.39 -54.97
C ALA A 1108 16.15 0.89 -55.36
N THR A 1109 15.90 2.00 -54.66
CA THR A 1109 16.68 3.23 -54.78
C THR A 1109 17.34 3.57 -53.45
N ILE A 1110 18.56 4.12 -53.51
CA ILE A 1110 19.44 4.28 -52.34
C ILE A 1110 19.77 5.75 -52.15
N ASN A 1111 19.54 6.26 -50.95
CA ASN A 1111 20.12 7.52 -50.47
C ASN A 1111 21.24 7.22 -49.48
N GLN A 1112 22.49 7.32 -49.96
CA GLN A 1112 23.68 7.02 -49.15
C GLN A 1112 23.82 7.95 -47.94
N THR A 1113 23.64 9.26 -48.13
CA THR A 1113 23.83 10.27 -47.10
C THR A 1113 22.81 10.16 -45.98
N ALA A 1114 21.56 9.83 -46.32
CA ALA A 1114 20.49 9.63 -45.34
C ALA A 1114 20.46 8.21 -44.75
N GLY A 1115 21.11 7.23 -45.41
CA GLY A 1115 21.02 5.83 -44.99
C GLY A 1115 19.66 5.19 -45.30
N THR A 1116 18.99 5.64 -46.35
CA THR A 1116 17.63 5.20 -46.70
C THR A 1116 17.65 4.32 -47.95
N ILE A 1117 16.90 3.22 -47.91
CA ILE A 1117 16.67 2.34 -49.06
C ILE A 1117 15.16 2.30 -49.33
N HIS A 1118 14.72 2.87 -50.45
CA HIS A 1118 13.33 2.76 -50.88
C HIS A 1118 13.14 1.47 -51.68
N LEU A 1119 12.08 0.74 -51.36
CA LEU A 1119 11.77 -0.56 -51.95
C LEU A 1119 10.37 -0.50 -52.55
N PRO A 1120 10.15 -1.16 -53.71
CA PRO A 1120 8.85 -1.16 -54.35
C PRO A 1120 7.81 -1.97 -53.56
N ARG A 1121 6.53 -1.66 -53.81
CA ARG A 1121 5.39 -2.47 -53.38
C ARG A 1121 5.59 -3.95 -53.68
N GLY A 1122 5.16 -4.82 -52.76
CA GLY A 1122 5.25 -6.28 -52.91
C GLY A 1122 6.63 -6.86 -52.62
N THR A 1123 7.60 -6.05 -52.17
CA THR A 1123 8.91 -6.56 -51.73
C THR A 1123 8.72 -7.54 -50.56
N THR A 1124 9.31 -8.72 -50.67
CA THR A 1124 9.28 -9.78 -49.64
C THR A 1124 10.66 -10.07 -49.03
N HIS A 1125 11.73 -9.71 -49.73
CA HIS A 1125 13.10 -10.00 -49.31
C HIS A 1125 14.08 -8.92 -49.80
N VAL A 1126 15.00 -8.52 -48.94
CA VAL A 1126 16.09 -7.59 -49.23
C VAL A 1126 17.34 -8.03 -48.50
N THR A 1127 18.47 -8.00 -49.20
CA THR A 1127 19.80 -8.14 -48.59
C THR A 1127 20.59 -6.85 -48.79
N VAL A 1128 21.14 -6.29 -47.71
CA VAL A 1128 22.00 -5.11 -47.72
C VAL A 1128 23.38 -5.52 -47.24
N VAL A 1129 24.42 -5.14 -47.98
CA VAL A 1129 25.82 -5.32 -47.58
C VAL A 1129 26.38 -3.95 -47.20
N LEU A 1130 26.97 -3.87 -46.01
CA LEU A 1130 27.59 -2.67 -45.46
C LEU A 1130 29.06 -2.54 -45.89
N ARG A 1131 29.58 -1.32 -45.98
CA ARG A 1131 31.01 -1.05 -46.26
C ARG A 1131 31.87 -1.47 -45.07
N HIS A 1132 31.42 -1.12 -43.88
CA HIS A 1132 32.06 -1.42 -42.61
C HIS A 1132 31.09 -2.19 -41.71
N THR A 1133 31.63 -3.11 -40.92
CA THR A 1133 30.87 -3.65 -39.78
C THR A 1133 30.60 -2.50 -38.83
N MET A 1134 29.42 -2.51 -38.20
CA MET A 1134 29.04 -1.48 -37.24
C MET A 1134 29.86 -1.53 -35.98
#